data_AF-A0A4Q9H9D0-F1
#
_entry.id   AF-A0A4Q9H9D0-F1
#
_cell.length_a   1.000
_cell.length_b   1.000
_cell.length_c   1.000
_cell.angle_alpha   90.00
_cell.angle_beta   90.00
_cell.angle_gamma   90.00
#
_symmetry.space_group_name_H-M   'P 1'
#
loop_
_entity.id
_entity.type
_entity.pdbx_description
1 polymer ?
#
loop_
_entity_poly.entity_id
_entity_poly.type
_entity_poly.pdbx_seq_one_letter_code
_entity_poly.pdbx_strand_id
1 'polypeptide(L)'
;MMMKHFLPTFLMLFLIAQLTFAQKNYNLASPDGNIDVIIATGKTLGYSVTLKQKEIIAFSPIGMEMDNENLGGGDVPDKTSSQKTPRYNALILSFGKRYDVVFRLYNEGFAYRFITHLKDSVKVINETATFNVKPSAAAILQETDNYTTWEGVYVKTDAVEAVTVGKRATTPALFAYKDGTKVIVAESDLFDYPGMYVKKEKVGFVGEWAQLPSLAVPGSWGNFVSVVKQRSPFIAKTSGARSYPWRVAIIATDDKQLLTNHLVKELATPSKIKDKNWIKPGKAAWEWWHDALLPGAPIPSGMDNRNTALYNYYVDFAARYKLEYLMVDAGWSNNYDLTKINPKNDIRAVIANAKSKNVGVFLWCVATTLLKDLDRNLDFIQSLGAAGLKVDFIDRDDQEAIKWFETIAKAAAKRKLMINFHGCSKPTGLEKTYPNIVNYEAVRGAESDKWDYSINPDLHVLIPFIRMLAGPFDYTPGAMRNKTKATFKPIDPGLPSAQGTRCHELAMYVIYDQPLAMLSDSPIAYMKEDTIMRFLSAVPTVYDEEKALSAKLGEQVVMAKRKGNTWFVGGMGNWNEHKVNVDFSFLQPGQQYQAEIYSDAPNANTDATAYSYKTIVVNQKTVLPINMAKGGGFAIVIHP
;
A
#
# COMPACT_ATOMS: atom_id res chain seq x y z
N MET A 1 -0.16 -98.48 2.46
CA MET A 1 0.84 -97.94 1.51
C MET A 1 0.18 -96.76 0.80
N MET A 2 0.90 -95.64 0.60
CA MET A 2 0.44 -94.29 0.18
C MET A 2 -0.15 -93.45 1.32
N MET A 3 0.64 -92.57 1.97
CA MET A 3 1.14 -91.23 1.58
C MET A 3 0.24 -90.11 2.13
N LYS A 4 0.69 -89.49 3.23
CA LYS A 4 0.42 -88.07 3.55
C LYS A 4 1.67 -87.50 4.21
N HIS A 5 2.40 -86.67 3.46
CA HIS A 5 3.49 -85.84 3.99
C HIS A 5 2.90 -84.61 4.66
N PHE A 6 3.20 -84.42 5.94
CA PHE A 6 3.10 -83.13 6.62
C PHE A 6 4.46 -82.43 6.47
N LEU A 7 4.45 -81.22 5.92
CA LEU A 7 5.58 -80.30 5.87
C LEU A 7 5.30 -79.16 6.86
N PRO A 8 6.21 -78.80 7.79
CA PRO A 8 6.04 -77.60 8.59
C PRO A 8 6.72 -76.40 7.93
N THR A 9 5.93 -75.34 7.76
CA THR A 9 6.23 -73.96 8.19
C THR A 9 7.52 -73.30 7.70
N PHE A 10 7.40 -72.45 6.67
CA PHE A 10 8.20 -71.22 6.56
C PHE A 10 7.37 -70.13 5.87
N LEU A 11 6.55 -69.42 6.64
CA LEU A 11 5.90 -68.19 6.18
C LEU A 11 6.73 -67.01 6.72
N MET A 12 7.62 -66.50 5.88
CA MET A 12 8.41 -65.30 6.14
C MET A 12 7.50 -64.08 6.01
N LEU A 13 6.99 -63.58 7.14
CA LEU A 13 6.24 -62.33 7.22
C LEU A 13 7.21 -61.16 6.98
N PHE A 14 7.22 -60.63 5.76
CA PHE A 14 7.77 -59.31 5.46
C PHE A 14 6.85 -58.26 6.11
N LEU A 15 7.19 -57.85 7.34
CA LEU A 15 6.58 -56.70 7.98
C LEU A 15 7.19 -55.43 7.37
N ILE A 16 6.61 -54.96 6.25
CA ILE A 16 6.88 -53.60 5.77
C ILE A 16 6.20 -52.67 6.76
N ALA A 17 6.97 -52.12 7.70
CA ALA A 17 6.54 -51.03 8.56
C ALA A 17 6.28 -49.80 7.68
N GLN A 18 5.04 -49.65 7.21
CA GLN A 18 4.57 -48.36 6.72
C GLN A 18 4.50 -47.44 7.93
N LEU A 19 5.46 -46.53 8.06
CA LEU A 19 5.36 -45.38 8.94
C LEU A 19 4.16 -44.54 8.45
N THR A 20 2.99 -44.80 9.04
CA THR A 20 1.81 -43.95 8.87
C THR A 20 2.08 -42.65 9.63
N PHE A 21 2.40 -41.58 8.93
CA PHE A 21 2.45 -40.25 9.52
C PHE A 21 1.04 -39.87 9.98
N ALA A 22 0.78 -39.92 11.29
CA ALA A 22 -0.49 -39.51 11.86
C ALA A 22 -0.68 -37.99 11.65
N GLN A 23 -1.72 -37.61 10.89
CA GLN A 23 -2.11 -36.22 10.74
C GLN A 23 -2.54 -35.66 12.10
N LYS A 24 -1.98 -34.51 12.49
CA LYS A 24 -2.33 -33.85 13.75
C LYS A 24 -2.82 -32.43 13.48
N ASN A 25 -4.00 -32.13 14.02
CA ASN A 25 -4.66 -30.82 13.87
C ASN A 25 -4.53 -29.99 15.15
N TYR A 26 -4.39 -28.68 14.99
CA TYR A 26 -4.36 -27.68 16.04
C TYR A 26 -5.39 -26.60 15.73
N ASN A 27 -6.09 -26.11 16.74
CA ASN A 27 -7.09 -25.07 16.58
C ASN A 27 -6.58 -23.75 17.18
N LEU A 28 -6.87 -22.65 16.49
CA LEU A 28 -6.61 -21.29 16.95
C LEU A 28 -7.85 -20.44 16.66
N ALA A 29 -8.38 -19.75 17.66
CA ALA A 29 -9.54 -18.86 17.54
C ALA A 29 -9.14 -17.40 17.74
N SER A 30 -9.82 -16.46 17.07
CA SER A 30 -9.64 -15.01 17.28
C SER A 30 -10.05 -14.62 18.70
N PRO A 31 -9.57 -13.48 19.23
CA PRO A 31 -9.98 -12.99 20.54
C PRO A 31 -11.50 -12.88 20.74
N ASP A 32 -12.24 -12.50 19.70
CA ASP A 32 -13.71 -12.43 19.72
C ASP A 32 -14.42 -13.76 19.39
N GLY A 33 -13.67 -14.81 19.03
CA GLY A 33 -14.19 -16.12 18.67
C GLY A 33 -14.92 -16.20 17.32
N ASN A 34 -14.87 -15.15 16.49
CA ASN A 34 -15.54 -15.14 15.19
C ASN A 34 -14.75 -15.84 14.07
N ILE A 35 -13.42 -15.89 14.17
CA ILE A 35 -12.56 -16.54 13.17
C ILE A 35 -11.86 -17.72 13.83
N ASP A 36 -11.92 -18.89 13.19
CA ASP A 36 -11.16 -20.07 13.60
C ASP A 36 -10.20 -20.49 12.48
N VAL A 37 -9.02 -20.94 12.88
CA VAL A 37 -8.00 -21.53 12.00
C VAL A 37 -7.70 -22.94 12.49
N ILE A 38 -7.82 -23.90 11.58
CA ILE A 38 -7.39 -25.28 11.81
C ILE A 38 -6.05 -25.47 11.10
N ILE A 39 -4.99 -25.74 11.86
CA ILE A 39 -3.64 -26.02 11.35
C ILE A 39 -3.41 -27.53 11.35
N ALA A 40 -3.15 -28.12 10.19
CA ALA A 40 -2.82 -29.55 10.07
C ALA A 40 -1.31 -29.77 9.86
N THR A 41 -0.78 -30.84 10.45
CA THR A 41 0.63 -31.27 10.38
C THR A 41 0.72 -32.77 10.09
N GLY A 42 1.91 -33.28 9.75
CA GLY A 42 2.14 -34.67 9.33
C GLY A 42 2.63 -34.69 7.88
N LYS A 43 1.87 -35.30 6.96
CA LYS A 43 2.26 -35.37 5.55
C LYS A 43 2.48 -33.99 4.91
N THR A 44 1.62 -33.03 5.23
CA THR A 44 1.66 -31.67 4.71
C THR A 44 1.27 -30.70 5.82
N LEU A 45 2.05 -29.65 6.01
CA LEU A 45 1.69 -28.52 6.86
C LEU A 45 0.75 -27.60 6.08
N GLY A 46 -0.34 -27.17 6.70
CA GLY A 46 -1.28 -26.26 6.07
C GLY A 46 -2.35 -25.79 7.05
N TYR A 47 -3.24 -24.94 6.55
CA TYR A 47 -4.32 -24.37 7.36
C TYR A 47 -5.63 -24.30 6.58
N SER A 48 -6.76 -24.29 7.30
CA SER A 48 -8.04 -23.81 6.80
C SER A 48 -8.58 -22.71 7.72
N VAL A 49 -9.46 -21.87 7.19
CA VAL A 49 -10.01 -20.72 7.91
C VAL A 49 -11.52 -20.71 7.80
N THR A 50 -12.18 -20.59 8.95
CA THR A 50 -13.63 -20.38 9.04
C THR A 50 -13.93 -19.03 9.68
N LEU A 51 -15.04 -18.44 9.25
CA LEU A 51 -15.63 -17.25 9.85
C LEU A 51 -17.03 -17.64 10.31
N LYS A 52 -17.31 -17.55 11.61
CA LYS A 52 -18.58 -17.98 12.22
C LYS A 52 -18.97 -19.38 11.76
N GLN A 53 -18.01 -20.32 11.83
CA GLN A 53 -18.12 -21.72 11.39
C GLN A 53 -18.29 -21.95 9.88
N LYS A 54 -18.39 -20.89 9.06
CA LYS A 54 -18.40 -21.01 7.60
C LYS A 54 -16.97 -21.02 7.07
N GLU A 55 -16.59 -22.07 6.35
CA GLU A 55 -15.30 -22.11 5.65
C GLU A 55 -15.21 -21.02 4.58
N ILE A 56 -14.18 -20.19 4.69
CA ILE A 56 -13.84 -19.14 3.73
C ILE A 56 -12.57 -19.50 2.95
N ILE A 57 -11.57 -20.08 3.62
CA ILE A 57 -10.37 -20.60 2.99
C ILE A 57 -10.28 -22.09 3.31
N ALA A 58 -10.40 -22.92 2.27
CA ALA A 58 -10.24 -24.37 2.40
C ALA A 58 -8.78 -24.72 2.71
N PHE A 59 -8.54 -26.00 3.05
CA PHE A 59 -7.20 -26.47 3.40
C PHE A 59 -6.15 -26.02 2.37
N SER A 60 -5.16 -25.29 2.85
CA SER A 60 -4.15 -24.59 2.06
C SER A 60 -2.76 -24.98 2.55
N PRO A 61 -1.99 -25.75 1.74
CA PRO A 61 -0.62 -26.12 2.07
C PRO A 61 0.32 -24.92 2.20
N ILE A 62 1.31 -25.06 3.08
CA ILE A 62 2.40 -24.09 3.25
C ILE A 62 3.74 -24.82 3.39
N GLY A 63 4.81 -24.25 2.86
CA GLY A 63 6.13 -24.89 2.89
C GLY A 63 7.22 -24.06 2.25
N MET A 64 8.47 -24.50 2.39
CA MET A 64 9.63 -23.88 1.75
C MET A 64 10.54 -24.97 1.19
N GLU A 65 10.92 -24.83 -0.08
CA GLU A 65 11.91 -25.68 -0.73
C GLU A 65 13.26 -24.96 -0.67
N MET A 66 14.24 -25.56 -0.01
CA MET A 66 15.60 -25.03 0.11
C MET A 66 16.60 -25.96 -0.57
N ASP A 67 17.79 -25.46 -0.87
CA ASP A 67 18.85 -26.24 -1.52
C ASP A 67 19.41 -27.38 -0.64
N ASN A 68 19.16 -27.32 0.68
CA ASN A 68 19.63 -28.30 1.65
C ASN A 68 18.51 -29.10 2.34
N GLU A 69 17.28 -28.58 2.42
CA GLU A 69 16.15 -29.25 3.05
C GLU A 69 14.78 -28.69 2.60
N ASN A 70 13.70 -29.43 2.87
CA ASN A 70 12.34 -28.98 2.65
C ASN A 70 11.61 -28.78 3.98
N LEU A 71 10.90 -27.66 4.11
CA LEU A 71 10.10 -27.31 5.29
C LEU A 71 8.61 -27.47 4.97
N GLY A 72 7.79 -27.81 5.97
CA GLY A 72 6.33 -27.86 5.84
C GLY A 72 5.75 -29.19 5.33
N GLY A 73 6.48 -30.29 5.42
CA GLY A 73 5.95 -31.62 5.08
C GLY A 73 6.72 -32.75 5.72
N GLY A 74 6.07 -33.92 5.84
CA GLY A 74 6.66 -35.15 6.33
C GLY A 74 7.01 -35.19 7.82
N ASP A 75 6.55 -34.23 8.64
CA ASP A 75 6.93 -34.09 10.04
C ASP A 75 5.78 -33.57 10.92
N VAL A 76 5.87 -33.84 12.22
CA VAL A 76 5.02 -33.25 13.28
C VAL A 76 5.89 -32.39 14.21
N PRO A 77 5.34 -31.32 14.82
CA PRO A 77 6.16 -30.45 15.65
C PRO A 77 6.58 -31.13 16.96
N ASP A 78 7.85 -30.95 17.33
CA ASP A 78 8.45 -31.43 18.58
C ASP A 78 7.87 -30.71 19.81
N LYS A 79 7.55 -29.42 19.62
CA LYS A 79 7.01 -28.57 20.68
C LYS A 79 5.97 -27.63 20.11
N THR A 80 4.94 -27.36 20.90
CA THR A 80 3.96 -26.32 20.61
C THR A 80 3.93 -25.31 21.75
N SER A 81 3.72 -24.04 21.42
CA SER A 81 3.51 -22.96 22.38
C SER A 81 2.35 -22.09 21.93
N SER A 82 1.58 -21.58 22.88
CA SER A 82 0.49 -20.64 22.58
C SER A 82 0.67 -19.35 23.38
N GLN A 83 0.21 -18.25 22.81
CA GLN A 83 0.19 -16.94 23.46
C GLN A 83 -1.16 -16.30 23.23
N LYS A 84 -1.79 -15.77 24.27
CA LYS A 84 -3.01 -14.97 24.17
C LYS A 84 -2.70 -13.54 24.62
N THR A 85 -3.17 -12.57 23.86
CA THR A 85 -3.08 -11.14 24.17
C THR A 85 -4.45 -10.51 23.94
N PRO A 86 -4.71 -9.28 24.43
CA PRO A 86 -5.94 -8.57 24.09
C PRO A 86 -6.15 -8.36 22.59
N ARG A 87 -5.06 -8.36 21.79
CA ARG A 87 -5.11 -8.05 20.35
C ARG A 87 -5.18 -9.28 19.45
N TYR A 88 -4.46 -10.34 19.80
CA TYR A 88 -4.36 -11.57 19.02
C TYR A 88 -4.10 -12.80 19.90
N ASN A 89 -4.47 -13.96 19.37
CA ASN A 89 -4.01 -15.27 19.83
C ASN A 89 -2.95 -15.81 18.87
N ALA A 90 -1.96 -16.53 19.37
CA ALA A 90 -0.88 -17.10 18.58
C ALA A 90 -0.60 -18.55 18.93
N LEU A 91 -0.17 -19.30 17.91
CA LEU A 91 0.31 -20.67 18.00
C LEU A 91 1.69 -20.75 17.33
N ILE A 92 2.65 -21.35 18.02
CA ILE A 92 4.01 -21.59 17.53
C ILE A 92 4.20 -23.09 17.46
N LEU A 93 4.51 -23.60 16.27
CA LEU A 93 4.84 -24.99 16.02
C LEU A 93 6.35 -25.09 15.78
N SER A 94 7.07 -25.76 16.67
CA SER A 94 8.52 -25.92 16.60
C SER A 94 8.90 -27.30 16.09
N PHE A 95 9.71 -27.35 15.03
CA PHE A 95 10.23 -28.56 14.40
C PHE A 95 11.71 -28.74 14.73
N GLY A 96 12.00 -28.64 16.03
CA GLY A 96 13.31 -28.84 16.62
C GLY A 96 14.24 -27.65 16.40
N LYS A 97 15.49 -27.93 16.04
CA LYS A 97 16.49 -26.90 15.74
C LYS A 97 16.45 -26.43 14.28
N ARG A 98 15.48 -26.88 13.49
CA ARG A 98 15.39 -26.55 12.06
C ARG A 98 14.62 -25.26 11.85
N TYR A 99 13.35 -25.26 12.24
CA TYR A 99 12.45 -24.13 12.04
C TYR A 99 11.25 -24.14 12.99
N ASP A 100 10.61 -22.98 13.10
CA ASP A 100 9.29 -22.77 13.67
C ASP A 100 8.33 -22.25 12.59
N VAL A 101 7.03 -22.48 12.80
CA VAL A 101 5.96 -21.76 12.11
C VAL A 101 5.09 -21.07 13.14
N VAL A 102 4.97 -19.76 12.99
CA VAL A 102 4.18 -18.91 13.89
C VAL A 102 2.89 -18.53 13.18
N PHE A 103 1.77 -18.81 13.83
CA PHE A 103 0.44 -18.36 13.43
C PHE A 103 -0.03 -17.29 14.42
N ARG A 104 -0.62 -16.21 13.91
CA ARG A 104 -1.32 -15.20 14.69
C ARG A 104 -2.71 -15.00 14.14
N LEU A 105 -3.68 -14.87 15.04
CA LEU A 105 -5.07 -14.69 14.71
C LEU A 105 -5.64 -13.50 15.47
N TYR A 106 -6.08 -12.52 14.69
CA TYR A 106 -6.68 -11.26 15.09
C TYR A 106 -8.19 -11.32 14.79
N ASN A 107 -8.96 -10.34 15.26
CA ASN A 107 -10.39 -10.27 14.91
C ASN A 107 -10.60 -9.89 13.43
N GLU A 108 -9.60 -9.28 12.80
CA GLU A 108 -9.65 -8.73 11.45
C GLU A 108 -8.85 -9.55 10.43
N GLY A 109 -8.36 -10.74 10.83
CA GLY A 109 -7.61 -11.60 9.93
C GLY A 109 -6.64 -12.53 10.64
N PHE A 110 -6.00 -13.40 9.86
CA PHE A 110 -4.96 -14.30 10.34
C PHE A 110 -3.67 -14.08 9.54
N ALA A 111 -2.55 -14.45 10.15
CA ALA A 111 -1.25 -14.42 9.51
C ALA A 111 -0.39 -15.60 9.97
N TYR A 112 0.55 -16.02 9.11
CA TYR A 112 1.59 -16.97 9.48
C TYR A 112 2.96 -16.57 8.93
N ARG A 113 4.03 -17.11 9.52
CA ARG A 113 5.39 -17.04 8.94
C ARG A 113 6.27 -18.20 9.37
N PHE A 114 7.27 -18.49 8.56
CA PHE A 114 8.39 -19.38 8.91
C PHE A 114 9.48 -18.61 9.66
N ILE A 115 10.12 -19.28 10.61
CA ILE A 115 11.35 -18.84 11.27
C ILE A 115 12.34 -19.99 11.21
N THR A 116 13.49 -19.81 10.60
CA THR A 116 14.53 -20.83 10.53
C THR A 116 15.62 -20.58 11.56
N HIS A 117 16.30 -21.64 11.97
CA HIS A 117 17.41 -21.64 12.93
C HIS A 117 18.66 -22.32 12.37
N LEU A 118 18.80 -22.33 11.03
CA LEU A 118 19.87 -23.02 10.33
C LEU A 118 21.19 -22.26 10.49
N LYS A 119 22.30 -22.99 10.60
CA LYS A 119 23.61 -22.38 10.85
C LYS A 119 24.15 -21.65 9.62
N ASP A 120 24.06 -22.30 8.47
CA ASP A 120 24.67 -21.82 7.23
C ASP A 120 23.66 -21.04 6.38
N SER A 121 24.13 -20.19 5.48
CA SER A 121 23.26 -19.55 4.50
C SER A 121 22.59 -20.58 3.60
N VAL A 122 21.33 -20.35 3.24
CA VAL A 122 20.54 -21.25 2.39
C VAL A 122 20.03 -20.52 1.16
N LYS A 123 19.84 -21.26 0.06
CA LYS A 123 19.07 -20.79 -1.09
C LYS A 123 17.65 -21.32 -0.94
N VAL A 124 16.68 -20.42 -0.96
CA VAL A 124 15.27 -20.79 -1.06
C VAL A 124 14.94 -20.94 -2.53
N ILE A 125 14.73 -22.17 -2.97
CA ILE A 125 14.39 -22.51 -4.35
C ILE A 125 12.99 -21.98 -4.66
N ASN A 126 12.03 -22.30 -3.80
CA ASN A 126 10.65 -21.85 -3.91
C ASN A 126 9.95 -21.82 -2.55
N GLU A 127 8.83 -21.12 -2.46
CA GLU A 127 7.92 -21.14 -1.32
C GLU A 127 6.55 -21.66 -1.77
N THR A 128 5.88 -22.40 -0.89
CA THR A 128 4.47 -22.75 -1.06
C THR A 128 3.66 -21.91 -0.09
N ALA A 129 2.81 -21.04 -0.63
CA ALA A 129 1.83 -20.28 0.12
C ALA A 129 0.48 -20.38 -0.61
N THR A 130 -0.33 -21.38 -0.27
CA THR A 130 -1.62 -21.58 -0.91
C THR A 130 -2.72 -20.76 -0.24
N PHE A 131 -3.69 -20.29 -1.04
CA PHE A 131 -4.91 -19.63 -0.62
C PHE A 131 -6.08 -20.23 -1.37
N ASN A 132 -6.63 -21.33 -0.84
CA ASN A 132 -7.79 -22.02 -1.41
C ASN A 132 -9.09 -21.29 -1.04
N VAL A 133 -9.23 -20.06 -1.55
CA VAL A 133 -10.46 -19.26 -1.48
C VAL A 133 -11.60 -20.06 -2.08
N LYS A 134 -12.72 -20.14 -1.35
CA LYS A 134 -13.88 -20.94 -1.76
C LYS A 134 -14.39 -20.52 -3.16
N PRO A 135 -14.82 -21.48 -3.99
CA PRO A 135 -15.63 -21.25 -5.20
C PRO A 135 -16.70 -20.17 -5.07
N SER A 136 -16.99 -19.45 -6.15
CA SER A 136 -17.99 -18.38 -6.30
C SER A 136 -17.74 -17.03 -5.59
N ALA A 137 -16.62 -16.87 -4.88
CA ALA A 137 -16.18 -15.55 -4.44
C ALA A 137 -15.76 -14.72 -5.67
N ALA A 138 -16.22 -13.48 -5.80
CA ALA A 138 -15.72 -12.56 -6.79
C ALA A 138 -14.24 -12.23 -6.53
N ALA A 139 -13.47 -11.97 -7.58
CA ALA A 139 -12.07 -11.58 -7.46
C ALA A 139 -11.86 -10.17 -8.01
N ILE A 140 -11.16 -9.31 -7.26
CA ILE A 140 -10.73 -7.98 -7.71
C ILE A 140 -9.21 -7.94 -7.62
N LEU A 141 -8.56 -8.11 -8.77
CA LEU A 141 -7.13 -8.41 -8.87
C LEU A 141 -6.44 -7.42 -9.79
N GLN A 142 -5.27 -6.90 -9.37
CA GLN A 142 -4.38 -6.18 -10.27
C GLN A 142 -3.53 -7.22 -11.00
N GLU A 143 -4.07 -7.75 -12.09
CA GLU A 143 -3.43 -8.81 -12.88
C GLU A 143 -2.17 -8.30 -13.60
N THR A 144 -1.17 -9.16 -13.73
CA THR A 144 0.09 -8.85 -14.41
C THR A 144 0.70 -10.11 -15.02
N ASP A 145 1.49 -9.93 -16.07
CA ASP A 145 2.27 -11.00 -16.71
C ASP A 145 3.79 -10.84 -16.49
N ASN A 146 4.20 -9.79 -15.78
CA ASN A 146 5.60 -9.46 -15.50
C ASN A 146 5.85 -9.31 -13.97
N TYR A 147 7.07 -8.90 -13.61
CA TYR A 147 7.50 -8.66 -12.22
C TYR A 147 7.90 -7.20 -11.99
N THR A 148 7.24 -6.27 -12.68
CA THR A 148 7.63 -4.85 -12.76
C THR A 148 6.42 -3.90 -12.77
N THR A 149 5.24 -4.35 -12.32
CA THR A 149 3.99 -3.56 -12.42
C THR A 149 3.26 -3.51 -11.09
N TRP A 150 3.05 -2.30 -10.54
CA TRP A 150 2.19 -2.02 -9.38
C TRP A 150 1.19 -0.86 -9.62
N GLU A 151 1.19 -0.31 -10.82
CA GLU A 151 0.32 0.81 -11.25
C GLU A 151 -0.75 0.33 -12.24
N GLY A 152 -1.06 -0.97 -12.19
CA GLY A 152 -2.09 -1.58 -13.02
C GLY A 152 -3.51 -1.25 -12.53
N VAL A 153 -4.48 -1.47 -13.40
CA VAL A 153 -5.91 -1.42 -13.06
C VAL A 153 -6.36 -2.73 -12.40
N TYR A 154 -7.47 -2.69 -11.67
CA TYR A 154 -8.10 -3.89 -11.13
C TYR A 154 -9.04 -4.54 -12.15
N VAL A 155 -8.83 -5.82 -12.42
CA VAL A 155 -9.77 -6.69 -13.14
C VAL A 155 -10.76 -7.26 -12.13
N LYS A 156 -12.05 -7.16 -12.45
CA LYS A 156 -13.15 -7.69 -11.63
C LYS A 156 -13.72 -8.93 -12.31
N THR A 157 -13.79 -10.03 -11.57
CA THR A 157 -14.51 -11.23 -11.99
C THR A 157 -15.57 -11.60 -10.95
N ASP A 158 -16.73 -12.08 -11.40
CA ASP A 158 -17.83 -12.45 -10.49
C ASP A 158 -17.55 -13.72 -9.67
N ALA A 159 -16.53 -14.48 -10.07
CA ALA A 159 -16.12 -15.72 -9.43
C ALA A 159 -14.61 -15.95 -9.64
N VAL A 160 -13.94 -16.56 -8.65
CA VAL A 160 -12.52 -16.96 -8.74
C VAL A 160 -12.28 -17.94 -9.88
N GLU A 161 -13.28 -18.74 -10.23
CA GLU A 161 -13.23 -19.71 -11.33
C GLU A 161 -13.16 -19.07 -12.71
N ALA A 162 -13.59 -17.81 -12.84
CA ALA A 162 -13.49 -17.05 -14.10
C ALA A 162 -12.08 -16.45 -14.31
N VAL A 163 -11.24 -16.41 -13.27
CA VAL A 163 -9.83 -16.01 -13.41
C VAL A 163 -9.08 -17.10 -14.16
N THR A 164 -8.35 -16.72 -15.20
CA THR A 164 -7.61 -17.68 -16.04
C THR A 164 -6.53 -18.40 -15.23
N VAL A 165 -6.46 -19.73 -15.32
CA VAL A 165 -5.40 -20.52 -14.67
C VAL A 165 -4.02 -20.08 -15.18
N GLY A 166 -3.07 -19.91 -14.26
CA GLY A 166 -1.74 -19.38 -14.55
C GLY A 166 -1.66 -17.85 -14.53
N LYS A 167 -2.80 -17.13 -14.46
CA LYS A 167 -2.80 -15.67 -14.36
C LYS A 167 -2.27 -15.23 -13.00
N ARG A 168 -1.32 -14.29 -13.03
CA ARG A 168 -0.70 -13.70 -11.86
C ARG A 168 -1.35 -12.36 -11.54
N ALA A 169 -1.39 -11.99 -10.27
CA ALA A 169 -1.78 -10.68 -9.79
C ALA A 169 -0.88 -10.23 -8.63
N THR A 170 -0.72 -8.91 -8.48
CA THR A 170 -0.04 -8.34 -7.32
C THR A 170 -0.87 -8.52 -6.04
N THR A 171 -0.23 -8.35 -4.89
CA THR A 171 -0.91 -8.24 -3.60
C THR A 171 -0.93 -6.77 -3.14
N PRO A 172 -1.95 -6.30 -2.40
CA PRO A 172 -3.08 -7.06 -1.87
C PRO A 172 -4.10 -7.52 -2.92
N ALA A 173 -4.57 -8.77 -2.81
CA ALA A 173 -5.54 -9.39 -3.71
C ALA A 173 -6.88 -9.61 -2.99
N LEU A 174 -7.97 -9.03 -3.51
CA LEU A 174 -9.27 -9.05 -2.84
C LEU A 174 -10.21 -10.11 -3.41
N PHE A 175 -10.85 -10.85 -2.50
CA PHE A 175 -11.91 -11.81 -2.78
C PHE A 175 -13.18 -11.45 -2.02
N ALA A 176 -14.31 -11.36 -2.71
CA ALA A 176 -15.59 -10.92 -2.15
C ALA A 176 -16.67 -12.01 -2.27
N TYR A 177 -17.21 -12.44 -1.13
CA TYR A 177 -18.29 -13.42 -1.08
C TYR A 177 -19.66 -12.74 -1.17
N LYS A 178 -20.65 -13.47 -1.67
CA LYS A 178 -22.03 -12.99 -1.85
C LYS A 178 -22.74 -12.60 -0.55
N ASP A 179 -22.28 -13.10 0.60
CA ASP A 179 -22.85 -12.78 1.91
C ASP A 179 -22.24 -11.51 2.55
N GLY A 180 -21.40 -10.79 1.81
CA GLY A 180 -20.73 -9.58 2.27
C GLY A 180 -19.31 -9.81 2.78
N THR A 181 -18.92 -11.05 3.10
CA THR A 181 -17.57 -11.36 3.58
C THR A 181 -16.51 -10.97 2.55
N LYS A 182 -15.39 -10.39 3.00
CA LYS A 182 -14.19 -10.11 2.19
C LYS A 182 -12.98 -10.84 2.76
N VAL A 183 -12.13 -11.36 1.87
CA VAL A 183 -10.81 -11.91 2.18
C VAL A 183 -9.79 -11.18 1.33
N ILE A 184 -8.77 -10.58 1.95
CA ILE A 184 -7.70 -9.89 1.22
C ILE A 184 -6.38 -10.58 1.55
N VAL A 185 -5.73 -11.12 0.52
CA VAL A 185 -4.41 -11.75 0.64
C VAL A 185 -3.33 -10.69 0.50
N ALA A 186 -2.43 -10.62 1.49
CA ALA A 186 -1.34 -9.66 1.55
C ALA A 186 -0.10 -10.26 2.24
N GLU A 187 0.93 -9.45 2.41
CA GLU A 187 2.13 -9.81 3.17
C GLU A 187 2.62 -8.63 4.03
N SER A 188 3.45 -8.91 5.04
CA SER A 188 4.01 -7.92 5.95
C SER A 188 5.42 -8.30 6.39
N ASP A 189 6.22 -7.33 6.84
CA ASP A 189 7.59 -7.52 7.34
C ASP A 189 8.52 -8.09 6.24
N LEU A 190 8.32 -7.63 4.99
CA LEU A 190 9.10 -8.06 3.84
C LEU A 190 10.48 -7.41 3.84
N PHE A 191 11.49 -8.20 4.21
CA PHE A 191 12.88 -7.78 4.22
C PHE A 191 13.77 -8.84 3.60
N ASP A 192 14.66 -8.44 2.69
CA ASP A 192 15.69 -9.30 2.08
C ASP A 192 15.10 -10.65 1.61
N TYR A 193 13.92 -10.58 0.98
CA TYR A 193 13.14 -11.69 0.43
C TYR A 193 12.24 -11.13 -0.69
N PRO A 194 11.94 -11.85 -1.79
CA PRO A 194 11.13 -11.30 -2.87
C PRO A 194 9.67 -11.10 -2.45
N GLY A 195 9.02 -10.11 -3.05
CA GLY A 195 7.60 -9.83 -2.86
C GLY A 195 6.70 -10.89 -3.48
N MET A 196 5.55 -11.10 -2.84
CA MET A 196 4.57 -12.10 -3.23
C MET A 196 3.53 -11.55 -4.19
N TYR A 197 3.42 -12.25 -5.30
CA TYR A 197 2.27 -12.27 -6.17
C TYR A 197 1.37 -13.45 -5.82
N VAL A 198 0.13 -13.42 -6.26
CA VAL A 198 -0.74 -14.60 -6.29
C VAL A 198 -0.90 -15.06 -7.73
N LYS A 199 -0.87 -16.37 -7.95
CA LYS A 199 -1.12 -17.00 -9.23
C LYS A 199 -2.33 -17.93 -9.13
N LYS A 200 -3.25 -17.82 -10.08
CA LYS A 200 -4.40 -18.71 -10.15
C LYS A 200 -3.96 -20.14 -10.48
N GLU A 201 -4.39 -21.10 -9.68
CA GLU A 201 -4.21 -22.53 -9.93
C GLU A 201 -5.54 -23.19 -10.28
N LYS A 202 -5.58 -24.51 -10.53
CA LYS A 202 -6.87 -25.22 -10.74
C LYS A 202 -7.81 -25.04 -9.55
N VAL A 203 -7.26 -25.08 -8.35
CA VAL A 203 -7.95 -24.84 -7.08
C VAL A 203 -7.30 -23.64 -6.41
N GLY A 204 -8.10 -22.61 -6.10
CA GLY A 204 -7.61 -21.43 -5.40
C GLY A 204 -6.47 -20.69 -6.11
N PHE A 205 -5.58 -20.14 -5.29
CA PHE A 205 -4.40 -19.38 -5.67
C PHE A 205 -3.17 -19.88 -4.90
N VAL A 206 -2.00 -19.69 -5.48
CA VAL A 206 -0.71 -19.95 -4.83
C VAL A 206 0.17 -18.71 -4.91
N GLY A 207 1.02 -18.49 -3.91
CA GLY A 207 2.07 -17.47 -3.99
C GLY A 207 3.01 -17.72 -5.17
N GLU A 208 3.49 -16.64 -5.77
CA GLU A 208 4.54 -16.66 -6.79
C GLU A 208 5.50 -15.49 -6.55
N TRP A 209 6.78 -15.71 -6.84
CA TRP A 209 7.85 -14.77 -6.55
C TRP A 209 8.77 -14.60 -7.75
N ALA A 210 9.26 -13.37 -7.93
CA ALA A 210 10.34 -13.11 -8.86
C ALA A 210 11.62 -13.83 -8.37
N GLN A 211 12.25 -14.63 -9.24
CA GLN A 211 13.51 -15.29 -8.87
C GLN A 211 14.65 -14.27 -8.72
N LEU A 212 15.66 -14.58 -7.90
CA LEU A 212 16.81 -13.72 -7.67
C LEU A 212 17.53 -13.42 -9.00
N PRO A 213 17.76 -12.15 -9.38
CA PRO A 213 18.48 -11.82 -10.60
C PRO A 213 19.91 -12.39 -10.60
N SER A 214 20.32 -12.98 -11.72
CA SER A 214 21.72 -13.34 -11.98
C SER A 214 22.41 -12.32 -12.88
N LEU A 215 21.63 -11.55 -13.65
CA LEU A 215 22.10 -10.43 -14.45
C LEU A 215 21.02 -9.36 -14.54
N ALA A 216 21.36 -8.14 -14.15
CA ALA A 216 20.58 -6.94 -14.41
C ALA A 216 21.48 -5.89 -15.07
N VAL A 217 20.95 -5.15 -16.04
CA VAL A 217 21.68 -4.12 -16.80
C VAL A 217 20.85 -2.84 -16.89
N PRO A 218 21.47 -1.66 -17.03
CA PRO A 218 20.74 -0.44 -17.35
C PRO A 218 19.87 -0.61 -18.61
N GLY A 219 18.66 -0.08 -18.58
CA GLY A 219 17.73 -0.12 -19.71
C GLY A 219 16.44 0.66 -19.42
N SER A 220 15.37 0.37 -20.18
CA SER A 220 14.07 1.04 -20.11
C SER A 220 14.18 2.56 -20.35
N TRP A 221 13.22 3.33 -19.84
CA TRP A 221 13.20 4.79 -19.93
C TRP A 221 14.51 5.39 -19.41
N GLY A 222 15.10 6.27 -20.22
CA GLY A 222 16.35 6.95 -19.89
C GLY A 222 17.56 6.05 -19.65
N ASN A 223 17.55 4.75 -19.97
CA ASN A 223 18.69 3.85 -19.77
C ASN A 223 19.34 3.91 -18.37
N PHE A 224 18.53 4.12 -17.34
CA PHE A 224 18.98 4.15 -15.93
C PHE A 224 18.21 3.18 -15.04
N VAL A 225 17.14 2.56 -15.53
CA VAL A 225 16.40 1.54 -14.76
C VAL A 225 17.22 0.25 -14.75
N SER A 226 17.26 -0.44 -13.61
CA SER A 226 17.94 -1.74 -13.50
C SER A 226 17.03 -2.85 -14.04
N VAL A 227 17.22 -3.24 -15.31
CA VAL A 227 16.37 -4.23 -15.99
C VAL A 227 16.97 -5.63 -15.84
N VAL A 228 16.22 -6.55 -15.22
CA VAL A 228 16.62 -7.96 -15.08
C VAL A 228 16.59 -8.66 -16.43
N LYS A 229 17.72 -9.28 -16.83
CA LYS A 229 17.86 -10.03 -18.09
C LYS A 229 17.92 -11.54 -17.86
N GLN A 230 18.44 -11.96 -16.71
CA GLN A 230 18.54 -13.36 -16.34
C GLN A 230 18.24 -13.51 -14.86
N ARG A 231 17.63 -14.65 -14.51
CA ARG A 231 17.30 -15.00 -13.13
C ARG A 231 17.95 -16.33 -12.76
N SER A 232 18.28 -16.45 -11.48
CA SER A 232 18.76 -17.68 -10.85
C SER A 232 17.62 -18.71 -10.73
N PRO A 233 17.92 -20.01 -10.55
CA PRO A 233 16.90 -21.04 -10.35
C PRO A 233 16.34 -21.07 -8.92
N PHE A 234 16.43 -19.96 -8.18
CA PHE A 234 15.99 -19.84 -6.79
C PHE A 234 15.52 -18.41 -6.51
N ILE A 235 14.60 -18.25 -5.56
CA ILE A 235 13.93 -16.98 -5.27
C ILE A 235 14.71 -16.09 -4.30
N ALA A 236 15.49 -16.69 -3.40
CA ALA A 236 16.28 -15.94 -2.42
C ALA A 236 17.54 -16.68 -1.99
N LYS A 237 18.58 -15.93 -1.59
CA LYS A 237 19.72 -16.44 -0.81
C LYS A 237 19.74 -15.72 0.53
N THR A 238 19.61 -16.47 1.63
CA THR A 238 19.35 -15.90 2.95
C THR A 238 20.30 -16.45 4.02
N SER A 239 20.47 -15.73 5.13
CA SER A 239 21.07 -16.32 6.34
C SER A 239 20.19 -17.46 6.85
N GLY A 240 20.81 -18.54 7.33
CA GLY A 240 20.08 -19.73 7.79
C GLY A 240 19.17 -19.47 8.99
N ALA A 241 19.57 -18.60 9.91
CA ALA A 241 18.75 -18.18 11.04
C ALA A 241 18.06 -16.84 10.74
N ARG A 242 16.73 -16.84 10.55
CA ARG A 242 15.95 -15.62 10.28
C ARG A 242 14.45 -15.84 10.42
N SER A 243 13.70 -14.74 10.47
CA SER A 243 12.26 -14.75 10.18
C SER A 243 12.02 -14.45 8.70
N TYR A 244 11.04 -15.13 8.10
CA TYR A 244 10.51 -14.82 6.78
C TYR A 244 9.30 -13.89 6.88
N PRO A 245 8.89 -13.25 5.77
CA PRO A 245 7.74 -12.33 5.78
C PRO A 245 6.47 -13.02 6.27
N TRP A 246 5.57 -12.24 6.88
CA TRP A 246 4.24 -12.71 7.20
C TRP A 246 3.41 -12.86 5.93
N ARG A 247 2.72 -13.99 5.80
CA ARG A 247 1.60 -14.17 4.87
C ARG A 247 0.32 -13.85 5.60
N VAL A 248 -0.53 -13.02 5.01
CA VAL A 248 -1.68 -12.43 5.70
C VAL A 248 -2.94 -12.69 4.89
N ALA A 249 -4.02 -13.09 5.57
CA ALA A 249 -5.38 -12.93 5.05
C ALA A 249 -6.18 -12.02 5.98
N ILE A 250 -6.45 -10.81 5.50
CA ILE A 250 -7.38 -9.88 6.14
C ILE A 250 -8.80 -10.39 5.89
N ILE A 251 -9.65 -10.36 6.91
CA ILE A 251 -11.03 -10.85 6.86
C ILE A 251 -11.95 -9.74 7.38
N ALA A 252 -12.99 -9.44 6.60
CA ALA A 252 -14.00 -8.45 6.98
C ALA A 252 -15.41 -8.97 6.69
N THR A 253 -16.36 -8.62 7.55
CA THR A 253 -17.80 -8.88 7.34
C THR A 253 -18.60 -7.63 6.99
N ASP A 254 -17.98 -6.46 7.17
CA ASP A 254 -18.49 -5.15 6.80
C ASP A 254 -17.34 -4.40 6.12
N ASP A 255 -17.60 -3.78 4.97
CA ASP A 255 -16.58 -3.06 4.19
C ASP A 255 -15.93 -1.92 5.00
N LYS A 256 -16.63 -1.36 5.99
CA LYS A 256 -16.08 -0.36 6.93
C LYS A 256 -14.88 -0.88 7.71
N GLN A 257 -14.84 -2.18 8.00
CA GLN A 257 -13.73 -2.79 8.74
C GLN A 257 -12.42 -2.71 7.95
N LEU A 258 -12.48 -2.75 6.61
CA LEU A 258 -11.28 -2.64 5.77
C LEU A 258 -10.65 -1.26 5.88
N LEU A 259 -11.45 -0.20 5.93
CA LEU A 259 -10.96 1.18 5.95
C LEU A 259 -10.20 1.57 7.23
N THR A 260 -10.30 0.75 8.28
CA THR A 260 -9.61 0.95 9.57
C THR A 260 -8.75 -0.26 9.95
N ASN A 261 -8.47 -1.13 8.97
CA ASN A 261 -7.65 -2.31 9.17
C ASN A 261 -6.17 -1.97 8.94
N HIS A 262 -5.36 -2.13 9.98
CA HIS A 262 -3.92 -1.86 9.92
C HIS A 262 -3.06 -3.12 10.08
N LEU A 263 -3.60 -4.31 9.80
CA LEU A 263 -2.94 -5.59 10.09
C LEU A 263 -1.55 -5.73 9.45
N VAL A 264 -1.38 -5.26 8.20
CA VAL A 264 -0.07 -5.24 7.51
C VAL A 264 0.95 -4.44 8.32
N LYS A 265 0.59 -3.25 8.78
CA LYS A 265 1.45 -2.42 9.62
C LYS A 265 1.63 -3.01 11.02
N GLU A 266 0.59 -3.57 11.64
CA GLU A 266 0.66 -4.17 12.98
C GLU A 266 1.67 -5.33 13.06
N LEU A 267 1.74 -6.16 12.02
CA LEU A 267 2.63 -7.33 11.93
C LEU A 267 4.10 -6.96 11.68
N ALA A 268 4.37 -5.78 11.13
CA ALA A 268 5.72 -5.36 10.78
C ALA A 268 6.60 -5.05 12.00
N THR A 269 7.91 -5.19 11.81
CA THR A 269 8.93 -4.89 12.81
C THR A 269 8.74 -3.48 13.40
N PRO A 270 8.85 -3.30 14.73
CA PRO A 270 8.80 -1.98 15.36
C PRO A 270 9.90 -1.03 14.85
N SER A 271 9.70 0.27 15.07
CA SER A 271 10.61 1.28 14.57
C SER A 271 12.04 1.12 15.08
N LYS A 272 13.00 1.18 14.15
CA LYS A 272 14.45 1.22 14.42
C LYS A 272 14.98 2.65 14.59
N ILE A 273 14.16 3.67 14.31
CA ILE A 273 14.51 5.08 14.48
C ILE A 273 14.14 5.52 15.90
N LYS A 274 15.13 5.93 16.69
CA LYS A 274 14.92 6.38 18.08
C LYS A 274 14.31 7.79 18.15
N ASP A 275 14.97 8.77 17.54
CA ASP A 275 14.47 10.15 17.44
C ASP A 275 13.68 10.35 16.15
N LYS A 276 12.38 10.60 16.30
CA LYS A 276 11.43 10.81 15.20
C LYS A 276 11.00 12.27 15.07
N ASN A 277 11.50 13.18 15.90
CA ASN A 277 11.01 14.56 15.95
C ASN A 277 11.29 15.35 14.67
N TRP A 278 12.31 14.96 13.91
CA TRP A 278 12.66 15.56 12.62
C TRP A 278 11.77 15.07 11.47
N ILE A 279 11.05 13.95 11.65
CA ILE A 279 10.15 13.40 10.64
C ILE A 279 8.85 14.19 10.73
N LYS A 280 8.57 14.97 9.68
CA LYS A 280 7.43 15.87 9.64
C LYS A 280 6.56 15.48 8.43
N PRO A 281 5.36 14.92 8.65
CA PRO A 281 4.39 14.76 7.58
C PRO A 281 3.86 16.13 7.17
N GLY A 282 3.32 16.24 5.96
CA GLY A 282 2.76 17.50 5.48
C GLY A 282 2.34 17.42 4.01
N LYS A 283 2.10 18.59 3.43
CA LYS A 283 1.62 18.75 2.06
C LYS A 283 2.68 19.42 1.20
N ALA A 284 2.81 18.99 -0.04
CA ALA A 284 3.78 19.53 -0.98
C ALA A 284 3.11 20.18 -2.20
N ALA A 285 3.50 21.41 -2.53
CA ALA A 285 3.22 21.94 -3.87
C ALA A 285 4.08 21.17 -4.89
N TRP A 286 3.49 20.73 -6.00
CA TRP A 286 4.16 19.85 -6.96
C TRP A 286 3.99 20.35 -8.39
N GLU A 287 5.09 20.46 -9.14
CA GLU A 287 5.11 21.08 -10.46
C GLU A 287 4.92 20.10 -11.61
N TRP A 288 5.17 18.80 -11.39
CA TRP A 288 5.31 17.83 -12.49
C TRP A 288 3.99 17.53 -13.20
N TRP A 289 2.89 17.31 -12.46
CA TRP A 289 1.61 16.88 -13.02
C TRP A 289 1.05 17.81 -14.11
N HIS A 290 1.15 19.11 -13.89
CA HIS A 290 0.67 20.16 -14.80
C HIS A 290 1.80 20.78 -15.63
N ASP A 291 2.88 20.01 -15.86
CA ASP A 291 4.04 20.36 -16.66
C ASP A 291 4.70 21.69 -16.29
N ALA A 292 4.63 22.04 -15.01
CA ALA A 292 5.06 23.29 -14.42
C ALA A 292 4.53 24.54 -15.14
N LEU A 293 3.40 24.41 -15.84
CA LEU A 293 2.72 25.49 -16.53
C LEU A 293 1.99 26.37 -15.52
N LEU A 294 2.22 27.68 -15.61
CA LEU A 294 1.58 28.69 -14.76
C LEU A 294 0.86 29.73 -15.64
N PRO A 295 -0.31 29.42 -16.21
CA PRO A 295 -0.99 30.32 -17.14
C PRO A 295 -1.29 31.68 -16.52
N GLY A 296 -0.75 32.75 -17.10
CA GLY A 296 -0.95 34.12 -16.60
C GLY A 296 -0.05 34.51 -15.42
N ALA A 297 0.90 33.66 -15.01
CA ALA A 297 1.94 34.09 -14.07
C ALA A 297 2.88 35.12 -14.72
N PRO A 298 3.47 36.04 -13.93
CA PRO A 298 4.39 37.06 -14.44
C PRO A 298 5.81 36.53 -14.72
N ILE A 299 5.98 35.21 -14.86
CA ILE A 299 7.26 34.54 -15.08
C ILE A 299 7.12 33.49 -16.20
N PRO A 300 8.20 33.17 -16.93
CA PRO A 300 8.22 32.01 -17.82
C PRO A 300 7.91 30.72 -17.04
N SER A 301 7.11 29.84 -17.63
CA SER A 301 6.67 28.58 -17.02
C SER A 301 6.73 27.43 -18.03
N GLY A 302 6.49 26.21 -17.59
CA GLY A 302 6.65 25.00 -18.40
C GLY A 302 7.95 24.23 -18.10
N MET A 303 8.01 22.98 -18.57
CA MET A 303 9.13 22.07 -18.33
C MET A 303 10.52 22.62 -18.74
N ASP A 304 10.59 23.45 -19.79
CA ASP A 304 11.84 24.09 -20.24
C ASP A 304 12.29 25.27 -19.36
N ASN A 305 11.39 25.77 -18.52
CA ASN A 305 11.57 26.90 -17.61
C ASN A 305 11.68 26.48 -16.15
N ARG A 306 11.95 25.19 -15.86
CA ARG A 306 12.33 24.69 -14.52
C ARG A 306 13.65 25.33 -14.05
N ASN A 307 13.53 26.52 -13.47
CA ASN A 307 14.63 27.39 -13.07
C ASN A 307 14.40 27.96 -11.67
N THR A 308 15.37 28.71 -11.14
CA THR A 308 15.30 29.30 -9.79
C THR A 308 14.07 30.19 -9.58
N ALA A 309 13.67 30.99 -10.59
CA ALA A 309 12.54 31.89 -10.47
C ALA A 309 11.21 31.14 -10.38
N LEU A 310 11.05 30.09 -11.19
CA LEU A 310 9.90 29.19 -11.13
C LEU A 310 9.78 28.57 -9.75
N TYR A 311 10.84 27.92 -9.24
CA TYR A 311 10.75 27.25 -7.94
C TYR A 311 10.54 28.22 -6.78
N ASN A 312 11.11 29.42 -6.83
CA ASN A 312 10.82 30.45 -5.83
C ASN A 312 9.35 30.89 -5.86
N TYR A 313 8.70 30.89 -7.03
CA TYR A 313 7.26 31.14 -7.12
C TYR A 313 6.43 30.06 -6.42
N TYR A 314 6.81 28.79 -6.54
CA TYR A 314 6.17 27.70 -5.78
C TYR A 314 6.46 27.79 -4.27
N VAL A 315 7.67 28.18 -3.89
CA VAL A 315 8.01 28.45 -2.48
C VAL A 315 7.11 29.55 -1.90
N ASP A 316 6.88 30.62 -2.65
CA ASP A 316 6.02 31.73 -2.22
C ASP A 316 4.57 31.28 -2.07
N PHE A 317 4.08 30.47 -3.02
CA PHE A 317 2.76 29.84 -2.93
C PHE A 317 2.64 28.92 -1.71
N ALA A 318 3.61 28.02 -1.50
CA ALA A 318 3.64 27.11 -0.37
C ALA A 318 3.63 27.88 0.96
N ALA A 319 4.48 28.91 1.08
CA ALA A 319 4.55 29.76 2.27
C ALA A 319 3.22 30.51 2.52
N ARG A 320 2.62 31.08 1.47
CA ARG A 320 1.34 31.81 1.56
C ARG A 320 0.22 30.95 2.15
N TYR A 321 0.14 29.69 1.72
CA TYR A 321 -0.90 28.75 2.15
C TYR A 321 -0.42 27.76 3.22
N LYS A 322 0.74 28.02 3.83
CA LYS A 322 1.32 27.22 4.92
C LYS A 322 1.48 25.73 4.57
N LEU A 323 1.77 25.44 3.30
CA LEU A 323 2.18 24.11 2.88
C LEU A 323 3.59 23.84 3.41
N GLU A 324 3.80 22.65 3.94
CA GLU A 324 5.03 22.28 4.60
C GLU A 324 6.18 22.09 3.59
N TYR A 325 5.85 21.73 2.34
CA TYR A 325 6.86 21.32 1.36
C TYR A 325 6.66 21.90 -0.04
N LEU A 326 7.77 21.95 -0.76
CA LEU A 326 7.86 21.93 -2.22
C LEU A 326 8.45 20.59 -2.65
N MET A 327 7.82 19.91 -3.59
CA MET A 327 8.44 18.81 -4.33
C MET A 327 9.12 19.39 -5.57
N VAL A 328 10.43 19.19 -5.72
CA VAL A 328 11.17 19.48 -6.95
C VAL A 328 11.41 18.15 -7.65
N ASP A 329 10.65 17.92 -8.72
CA ASP A 329 10.66 16.66 -9.46
C ASP A 329 11.86 16.58 -10.43
N ALA A 330 11.84 15.63 -11.36
CA ALA A 330 12.92 15.39 -12.30
C ALA A 330 13.37 16.68 -13.02
N GLY A 331 14.69 16.86 -13.14
CA GLY A 331 15.29 17.98 -13.89
C GLY A 331 16.13 18.97 -13.07
N TRP A 332 16.18 18.86 -11.74
CA TRP A 332 17.07 19.70 -10.91
C TRP A 332 18.54 19.25 -10.92
N SER A 333 18.80 17.96 -11.16
CA SER A 333 20.15 17.38 -11.34
C SER A 333 20.20 16.42 -12.51
N ASN A 334 21.40 15.99 -12.88
CA ASN A 334 21.60 14.97 -13.91
C ASN A 334 21.11 13.59 -13.42
N ASN A 335 20.33 12.90 -14.25
CA ASN A 335 19.77 11.59 -13.93
C ASN A 335 20.80 10.50 -13.61
N TYR A 336 22.07 10.67 -13.97
CA TYR A 336 23.17 9.71 -13.75
C TYR A 336 24.21 10.16 -12.73
N ASP A 337 24.12 11.40 -12.24
CA ASP A 337 25.04 12.01 -11.27
C ASP A 337 24.33 13.15 -10.52
N LEU A 338 23.85 12.87 -9.31
CA LEU A 338 23.07 13.83 -8.51
C LEU A 338 23.89 15.05 -8.10
N THR A 339 25.22 14.99 -8.16
CA THR A 339 26.09 16.12 -7.80
C THR A 339 26.18 17.18 -8.91
N LYS A 340 25.71 16.85 -10.12
CA LYS A 340 25.63 17.78 -11.26
C LYS A 340 24.26 18.44 -11.31
N ILE A 341 24.17 19.59 -10.64
CA ILE A 341 22.95 20.44 -10.62
C ILE A 341 22.72 21.06 -12.00
N ASN A 342 21.46 21.19 -12.39
CA ASN A 342 21.04 21.93 -13.57
C ASN A 342 21.40 23.42 -13.43
N PRO A 343 22.21 24.00 -14.33
CA PRO A 343 22.68 25.38 -14.19
C PRO A 343 21.57 26.45 -14.24
N LYS A 344 20.37 26.11 -14.74
CA LYS A 344 19.21 27.01 -14.69
C LYS A 344 18.54 27.06 -13.31
N ASN A 345 18.79 26.07 -12.46
CA ASN A 345 18.17 25.91 -11.15
C ASN A 345 19.25 25.93 -10.07
N ASP A 346 19.48 27.10 -9.46
CA ASP A 346 20.27 27.18 -8.22
C ASP A 346 19.46 26.59 -7.07
N ILE A 347 19.45 25.27 -6.99
CA ILE A 347 18.65 24.52 -6.03
C ILE A 347 19.06 24.84 -4.59
N ARG A 348 20.34 25.22 -4.35
CA ARG A 348 20.81 25.62 -3.03
C ARG A 348 20.18 26.95 -2.62
N ALA A 349 20.10 27.92 -3.54
CA ALA A 349 19.40 29.18 -3.29
C ALA A 349 17.90 28.98 -3.10
N VAL A 350 17.25 28.11 -3.88
CA VAL A 350 15.83 27.75 -3.71
C VAL A 350 15.57 27.17 -2.32
N ILE A 351 16.38 26.19 -1.88
CA ILE A 351 16.23 25.57 -0.56
C ILE A 351 16.48 26.59 0.56
N ALA A 352 17.47 27.47 0.42
CA ALA A 352 17.72 28.53 1.39
C ALA A 352 16.53 29.50 1.52
N ASN A 353 15.95 29.92 0.38
CA ASN A 353 14.75 30.76 0.35
C ASN A 353 13.55 30.03 0.98
N ALA A 354 13.30 28.78 0.59
CA ALA A 354 12.23 27.95 1.15
C ALA A 354 12.34 27.83 2.67
N LYS A 355 13.54 27.53 3.18
CA LYS A 355 13.81 27.44 4.62
C LYS A 355 13.54 28.75 5.35
N SER A 356 13.86 29.90 4.76
CA SER A 356 13.55 31.22 5.36
C SER A 356 12.04 31.47 5.52
N LYS A 357 11.22 30.72 4.77
CA LYS A 357 9.76 30.78 4.77
C LYS A 357 9.10 29.55 5.41
N ASN A 358 9.87 28.73 6.13
CA ASN A 358 9.42 27.48 6.77
C ASN A 358 8.87 26.43 5.80
N VAL A 359 9.34 26.42 4.55
CA VAL A 359 9.02 25.41 3.54
C VAL A 359 10.21 24.48 3.38
N GLY A 360 10.00 23.17 3.56
CA GLY A 360 10.99 22.14 3.24
C GLY A 360 10.99 21.80 1.76
N VAL A 361 12.09 21.25 1.25
CA VAL A 361 12.19 20.84 -0.17
C VAL A 361 12.49 19.36 -0.27
N PHE A 362 11.69 18.64 -1.03
CA PHE A 362 11.99 17.28 -1.48
C PHE A 362 12.63 17.32 -2.87
N LEU A 363 13.61 16.45 -3.10
CA LEU A 363 14.32 16.35 -4.38
C LEU A 363 14.11 14.97 -5.00
N TRP A 364 13.67 14.93 -6.26
CA TRP A 364 13.53 13.67 -7.00
C TRP A 364 14.89 13.07 -7.42
N CYS A 365 15.00 11.75 -7.47
CA CYS A 365 16.15 11.07 -8.07
C CYS A 365 15.83 9.65 -8.56
N VAL A 366 16.60 9.17 -9.53
CA VAL A 366 16.60 7.76 -9.94
C VAL A 366 17.25 6.88 -8.87
N ALA A 367 16.57 5.79 -8.50
CA ALA A 367 17.03 4.84 -7.48
C ALA A 367 18.43 4.27 -7.75
N THR A 368 18.71 3.82 -8.99
CA THR A 368 20.02 3.25 -9.34
C THR A 368 21.14 4.28 -9.26
N THR A 369 20.88 5.53 -9.66
CA THR A 369 21.86 6.62 -9.56
C THR A 369 22.15 6.97 -8.11
N LEU A 370 21.13 7.03 -7.26
CA LEU A 370 21.29 7.18 -5.82
C LEU A 370 22.17 6.06 -5.25
N LEU A 371 21.90 4.80 -5.63
CA LEU A 371 22.57 3.61 -5.11
C LEU A 371 24.01 3.40 -5.59
N LYS A 372 24.46 4.02 -6.70
CA LYS A 372 25.85 3.92 -7.19
C LYS A 372 26.88 4.30 -6.12
N ASP A 373 26.57 5.35 -5.36
CA ASP A 373 27.35 5.82 -4.21
C ASP A 373 26.39 6.44 -3.20
N LEU A 374 25.66 5.58 -2.49
CA LEU A 374 24.55 5.96 -1.62
C LEU A 374 24.95 6.99 -0.56
N ASP A 375 26.08 6.79 0.11
CA ASP A 375 26.50 7.68 1.18
C ASP A 375 26.90 9.06 0.63
N ARG A 376 27.75 9.12 -0.42
CA ARG A 376 28.13 10.38 -1.04
C ARG A 376 26.93 11.15 -1.57
N ASN A 377 26.02 10.47 -2.24
CA ASN A 377 24.83 11.10 -2.82
C ASN A 377 23.92 11.65 -1.73
N LEU A 378 23.66 10.89 -0.66
CA LEU A 378 22.84 11.38 0.45
C LEU A 378 23.53 12.48 1.25
N ASP A 379 24.86 12.44 1.42
CA ASP A 379 25.64 13.52 2.03
C ASP A 379 25.54 14.80 1.21
N PHE A 380 25.65 14.69 -0.11
CA PHE A 380 25.45 15.81 -1.02
C PHE A 380 24.04 16.40 -0.88
N ILE A 381 23.00 15.58 -0.95
CA ILE A 381 21.59 16.00 -0.81
C ILE A 381 21.34 16.67 0.55
N GLN A 382 21.87 16.08 1.64
CA GLN A 382 21.78 16.68 2.96
C GLN A 382 22.51 18.04 3.01
N SER A 383 23.67 18.16 2.37
CA SER A 383 24.44 19.40 2.32
C SER A 383 23.71 20.54 1.58
N LEU A 384 22.77 20.21 0.68
CA LEU A 384 21.89 21.20 0.04
C LEU A 384 20.83 21.74 1.01
N GLY A 385 20.53 21.01 2.09
CA GLY A 385 19.50 21.34 3.07
C GLY A 385 18.12 20.74 2.77
N ALA A 386 18.05 19.71 1.91
CA ALA A 386 16.80 19.05 1.56
C ALA A 386 16.12 18.41 2.80
N ALA A 387 14.78 18.38 2.79
CA ALA A 387 13.97 17.70 3.80
C ALA A 387 13.82 16.19 3.52
N GLY A 388 13.93 15.80 2.25
CA GLY A 388 13.79 14.42 1.82
C GLY A 388 13.99 14.22 0.32
N LEU A 389 13.76 12.98 -0.13
CA LEU A 389 13.85 12.59 -1.53
C LEU A 389 12.58 11.92 -2.02
N LYS A 390 12.28 12.08 -3.31
CA LYS A 390 11.40 11.20 -4.10
C LYS A 390 12.30 10.26 -4.90
N VAL A 391 12.37 8.98 -4.52
CA VAL A 391 13.27 7.99 -5.10
C VAL A 391 12.48 7.09 -6.04
N ASP A 392 12.83 7.11 -7.32
CA ASP A 392 11.97 6.62 -8.39
C ASP A 392 12.65 5.54 -9.25
N PHE A 393 11.86 4.81 -10.03
CA PHE A 393 12.28 3.77 -10.99
C PHE A 393 13.04 2.59 -10.34
N ILE A 394 12.45 2.01 -9.28
CA ILE A 394 12.93 0.72 -8.71
C ILE A 394 12.46 -0.45 -9.59
N ASP A 395 11.19 -0.41 -10.01
CA ASP A 395 10.50 -1.30 -10.96
C ASP A 395 10.66 -2.80 -10.71
N ARG A 396 10.94 -3.18 -9.46
CA ARG A 396 11.29 -4.56 -9.06
C ARG A 396 10.86 -4.82 -7.61
N ASP A 397 10.49 -6.07 -7.33
CA ASP A 397 10.30 -6.58 -5.95
C ASP A 397 10.99 -7.92 -5.72
N ASP A 398 11.97 -8.30 -6.55
CA ASP A 398 12.87 -9.39 -6.23
C ASP A 398 13.71 -9.09 -4.97
N GLN A 399 14.36 -10.11 -4.41
CA GLN A 399 15.09 -10.01 -3.14
C GLN A 399 16.06 -8.82 -3.09
N GLU A 400 16.78 -8.55 -4.19
CA GLU A 400 17.76 -7.47 -4.25
C GLU A 400 17.08 -6.10 -4.20
N ALA A 401 16.01 -5.89 -4.97
CA ALA A 401 15.27 -4.64 -4.98
C ALA A 401 14.58 -4.37 -3.64
N ILE A 402 13.99 -5.39 -3.00
CA ILE A 402 13.42 -5.27 -1.65
C ILE A 402 14.46 -4.79 -0.63
N LYS A 403 15.71 -5.27 -0.75
CA LYS A 403 16.80 -4.82 0.12
C LYS A 403 17.16 -3.35 -0.08
N TRP A 404 16.97 -2.79 -1.29
CA TRP A 404 17.24 -1.37 -1.56
C TRP A 404 16.38 -0.45 -0.70
N PHE A 405 15.09 -0.78 -0.49
CA PHE A 405 14.20 0.04 0.34
C PHE A 405 14.75 0.24 1.77
N GLU A 406 15.12 -0.85 2.47
CA GLU A 406 15.69 -0.73 3.82
C GLU A 406 17.04 0.00 3.79
N THR A 407 17.87 -0.30 2.79
CA THR A 407 19.21 0.28 2.64
C THR A 407 19.13 1.81 2.50
N ILE A 408 18.25 2.29 1.61
CA ILE A 408 18.02 3.72 1.36
C ILE A 408 17.39 4.36 2.61
N ALA A 409 16.31 3.78 3.14
CA ALA A 409 15.60 4.37 4.29
C ALA A 409 16.50 4.52 5.52
N LYS A 410 17.31 3.49 5.82
CA LYS A 410 18.28 3.50 6.93
C LYS A 410 19.39 4.53 6.71
N ALA A 411 19.96 4.61 5.50
CA ALA A 411 21.02 5.56 5.19
C ALA A 411 20.52 7.02 5.20
N ALA A 412 19.30 7.25 4.70
CA ALA A 412 18.63 8.55 4.74
C ALA A 412 18.29 8.97 6.17
N ALA A 413 17.84 8.05 7.02
CA ALA A 413 17.54 8.33 8.43
C ALA A 413 18.75 8.84 9.22
N LYS A 414 19.96 8.33 8.95
CA LYS A 414 21.22 8.85 9.55
C LYS A 414 21.44 10.33 9.25
N ARG A 415 20.90 10.81 8.12
CA ARG A 415 21.02 12.18 7.61
C ARG A 415 19.77 13.02 7.84
N LYS A 416 18.76 12.48 8.54
CA LYS A 416 17.47 13.12 8.77
C LYS A 416 16.76 13.51 7.45
N LEU A 417 16.81 12.63 6.46
CA LEU A 417 16.12 12.75 5.19
C LEU A 417 14.90 11.83 5.16
N MET A 418 13.74 12.38 4.79
CA MET A 418 12.52 11.61 4.52
C MET A 418 12.55 11.04 3.10
N ILE A 419 11.79 9.97 2.85
CA ILE A 419 11.79 9.24 1.58
C ILE A 419 10.35 9.00 1.12
N ASN A 420 10.07 9.36 -0.13
CA ASN A 420 8.89 8.96 -0.88
C ASN A 420 9.37 8.03 -2.01
N PHE A 421 8.93 6.77 -2.03
CA PHE A 421 9.32 5.83 -3.08
C PHE A 421 8.32 5.86 -4.24
N HIS A 422 8.79 6.01 -5.46
CA HIS A 422 8.03 5.95 -6.71
C HIS A 422 8.59 4.84 -7.62
N GLY A 423 7.83 4.44 -8.65
CA GLY A 423 8.19 3.32 -9.51
C GLY A 423 8.53 2.08 -8.68
N CYS A 424 7.70 1.77 -7.69
CA CYS A 424 8.04 0.86 -6.60
C CYS A 424 6.98 -0.21 -6.34
N SER A 425 7.36 -1.23 -5.56
CA SER A 425 6.41 -2.24 -5.10
C SER A 425 5.51 -1.74 -3.98
N LYS A 426 4.39 -2.45 -3.74
CA LYS A 426 3.49 -2.18 -2.61
C LYS A 426 4.24 -2.12 -1.26
N PRO A 427 3.81 -1.25 -0.33
CA PRO A 427 4.29 -1.30 1.05
C PRO A 427 3.92 -2.61 1.74
N THR A 428 4.73 -2.99 2.72
CA THR A 428 4.59 -4.21 3.52
C THR A 428 4.95 -3.95 4.99
N GLY A 429 4.80 -2.70 5.43
CA GLY A 429 5.05 -2.28 6.81
C GLY A 429 6.47 -1.76 7.10
N LEU A 430 7.32 -1.62 6.10
CA LEU A 430 8.68 -1.08 6.29
C LEU A 430 8.65 0.37 6.82
N GLU A 431 7.62 1.14 6.50
CA GLU A 431 7.39 2.49 7.03
C GLU A 431 7.15 2.52 8.55
N LYS A 432 6.71 1.41 9.16
CA LYS A 432 6.69 1.29 10.63
C LYS A 432 8.10 1.12 11.19
N THR A 433 8.94 0.34 10.49
CA THR A 433 10.32 0.09 10.89
C THR A 433 11.17 1.37 10.70
N TYR A 434 10.96 2.06 9.58
CA TYR A 434 11.63 3.30 9.19
C TYR A 434 10.59 4.38 8.88
N PRO A 435 10.09 5.11 9.90
CA PRO A 435 9.05 6.13 9.74
C PRO A 435 9.48 7.35 8.92
N ASN A 436 10.75 7.45 8.52
CA ASN A 436 11.15 8.45 7.54
C ASN A 436 10.73 8.09 6.10
N ILE A 437 10.24 6.88 5.87
CA ILE A 437 9.50 6.56 4.65
C ILE A 437 8.09 7.14 4.82
N VAL A 438 7.83 8.24 4.12
CA VAL A 438 6.57 9.00 4.25
C VAL A 438 5.54 8.60 3.21
N ASN A 439 5.94 7.96 2.11
CA ASN A 439 5.02 7.44 1.10
C ASN A 439 5.66 6.40 0.18
N TYR A 440 4.78 5.69 -0.52
CA TYR A 440 5.06 4.82 -1.66
C TYR A 440 4.10 5.20 -2.78
N GLU A 441 4.46 5.14 -4.05
CA GLU A 441 3.50 5.20 -5.15
C GLU A 441 2.76 3.87 -5.21
N ALA A 442 3.26 2.92 -6.01
CA ALA A 442 2.70 1.57 -6.16
C ALA A 442 1.17 1.58 -6.36
N VAL A 443 0.67 2.58 -7.06
CA VAL A 443 -0.75 2.84 -7.29
C VAL A 443 -0.86 3.56 -8.62
N ARG A 444 -1.91 3.29 -9.39
CA ARG A 444 -2.19 4.13 -10.55
C ARG A 444 -2.70 5.50 -10.09
N GLY A 445 -1.80 6.47 -10.04
CA GLY A 445 -2.02 7.80 -9.47
C GLY A 445 -2.49 8.85 -10.48
N ALA A 446 -2.72 10.07 -9.98
CA ALA A 446 -3.23 11.21 -10.75
C ALA A 446 -2.38 11.54 -11.99
N GLU A 447 -1.09 11.20 -12.01
CA GLU A 447 -0.25 11.32 -13.21
C GLU A 447 -0.87 10.67 -14.46
N SER A 448 -1.66 9.60 -14.30
CA SER A 448 -2.32 8.93 -15.41
C SER A 448 -3.41 9.77 -16.10
N ASP A 449 -3.86 10.88 -15.48
CA ASP A 449 -4.75 11.86 -16.11
C ASP A 449 -4.09 12.52 -17.33
N LYS A 450 -2.76 12.45 -17.43
CA LYS A 450 -2.00 12.95 -18.58
C LYS A 450 -2.22 12.08 -19.83
N TRP A 451 -2.36 10.76 -19.68
CA TRP A 451 -2.26 9.84 -20.81
C TRP A 451 -3.38 8.79 -20.95
N ASP A 452 -4.26 8.58 -19.95
CA ASP A 452 -5.35 7.61 -20.08
C ASP A 452 -6.62 7.90 -19.24
N TYR A 453 -7.60 6.98 -19.32
CA TYR A 453 -8.95 7.11 -18.73
C TYR A 453 -9.19 6.25 -17.48
N SER A 454 -8.17 5.52 -17.03
CA SER A 454 -8.33 4.44 -16.06
C SER A 454 -8.38 4.91 -14.61
N ILE A 455 -7.81 6.08 -14.30
CA ILE A 455 -7.87 6.69 -12.97
C ILE A 455 -9.16 7.50 -12.78
N ASN A 456 -10.26 6.78 -12.78
CA ASN A 456 -11.59 7.34 -12.66
C ASN A 456 -12.21 7.02 -11.29
N PRO A 457 -13.32 7.69 -10.91
CA PRO A 457 -14.05 7.44 -9.68
C PRO A 457 -14.31 5.98 -9.31
N ASP A 458 -14.48 5.05 -10.27
CA ASP A 458 -14.64 3.61 -9.94
C ASP A 458 -13.35 3.01 -9.35
N LEU A 459 -12.17 3.46 -9.81
CA LEU A 459 -10.88 3.07 -9.24
C LEU A 459 -10.64 3.77 -7.89
N HIS A 460 -10.99 5.05 -7.77
CA HIS A 460 -10.76 5.83 -6.56
C HIS A 460 -11.43 5.20 -5.34
N VAL A 461 -12.65 4.68 -5.50
CA VAL A 461 -13.36 3.98 -4.41
C VAL A 461 -12.99 2.49 -4.26
N LEU A 462 -12.02 1.96 -5.01
CA LEU A 462 -11.43 0.63 -4.78
C LEU A 462 -10.13 0.71 -3.99
N ILE A 463 -9.32 1.74 -4.27
CA ILE A 463 -8.01 1.93 -3.65
C ILE A 463 -8.04 1.82 -2.11
N PRO A 464 -8.99 2.46 -1.37
CA PRO A 464 -9.08 2.38 0.09
C PRO A 464 -9.31 0.96 0.63
N PHE A 465 -9.88 0.06 -0.17
CA PHE A 465 -10.23 -1.30 0.25
C PHE A 465 -9.21 -2.36 -0.19
N ILE A 466 -8.22 -1.98 -1.00
CA ILE A 466 -7.24 -2.92 -1.55
C ILE A 466 -5.83 -2.37 -1.36
N ARG A 467 -5.40 -1.40 -2.18
CA ARG A 467 -4.03 -0.86 -2.14
C ARG A 467 -3.71 -0.17 -0.81
N MET A 468 -4.65 0.56 -0.22
CA MET A 468 -4.41 1.28 1.04
C MET A 468 -4.17 0.33 2.23
N LEU A 469 -4.72 -0.89 2.20
CA LEU A 469 -4.48 -1.92 3.22
C LEU A 469 -3.00 -2.34 3.32
N ALA A 470 -2.23 -2.16 2.24
CA ALA A 470 -0.80 -2.43 2.24
C ALA A 470 0.00 -1.39 3.04
N GLY A 471 -0.50 -0.15 3.11
CA GLY A 471 0.20 0.99 3.70
C GLY A 471 -0.01 2.28 2.91
N PRO A 472 0.60 3.39 3.37
CA PRO A 472 0.38 4.72 2.81
C PRO A 472 0.78 4.80 1.34
N PHE A 473 0.21 5.77 0.63
CA PHE A 473 0.50 5.95 -0.79
C PHE A 473 0.44 7.39 -1.30
N ASP A 474 1.18 7.63 -2.38
CA ASP A 474 1.23 8.91 -3.07
C ASP A 474 0.40 8.86 -4.37
N TYR A 475 -0.92 9.04 -4.26
CA TYR A 475 -1.80 9.18 -5.42
C TYR A 475 -1.65 10.52 -6.13
N THR A 476 -1.13 11.54 -5.44
CA THR A 476 -0.99 12.92 -5.93
C THR A 476 -2.32 13.68 -6.23
N PRO A 477 -3.27 13.77 -5.27
CA PRO A 477 -4.55 14.46 -5.50
C PRO A 477 -4.39 15.99 -5.57
N GLY A 478 -5.51 16.66 -5.80
CA GLY A 478 -5.62 18.12 -5.69
C GLY A 478 -5.94 18.83 -7.00
N ALA A 479 -6.46 18.13 -8.01
CA ALA A 479 -6.80 18.78 -9.27
C ALA A 479 -7.88 19.84 -9.10
N MET A 480 -7.62 21.07 -9.57
CA MET A 480 -8.61 22.17 -9.60
C MET A 480 -9.37 22.21 -10.93
N ARG A 481 -8.88 21.50 -11.94
CA ARG A 481 -9.63 21.20 -13.16
C ARG A 481 -10.27 19.83 -13.02
N ASN A 482 -11.59 19.79 -12.98
CA ASN A 482 -12.36 18.57 -12.76
C ASN A 482 -13.29 18.36 -13.96
N LYS A 483 -13.44 17.10 -14.40
CA LYS A 483 -14.24 16.75 -15.57
C LYS A 483 -15.21 15.61 -15.26
N THR A 484 -16.40 15.74 -15.82
CA THR A 484 -17.38 14.65 -15.86
C THR A 484 -16.86 13.54 -16.77
N LYS A 485 -17.39 12.32 -16.60
CA LYS A 485 -17.03 11.17 -17.46
C LYS A 485 -17.13 11.46 -18.96
N ALA A 486 -18.09 12.28 -19.37
CA ALA A 486 -18.33 12.62 -20.78
C ALA A 486 -17.36 13.66 -21.34
N THR A 487 -16.72 14.46 -20.49
CA THR A 487 -15.91 15.62 -20.92
C THR A 487 -14.43 15.48 -20.62
N PHE A 488 -14.05 14.49 -19.81
CA PHE A 488 -12.65 14.18 -19.54
C PHE A 488 -11.93 13.71 -20.80
N LYS A 489 -10.70 14.21 -20.97
CA LYS A 489 -9.74 13.74 -21.97
C LYS A 489 -8.33 13.87 -21.36
N PRO A 490 -7.45 12.89 -21.59
CA PRO A 490 -6.05 13.00 -21.19
C PRO A 490 -5.35 14.14 -21.93
N ILE A 491 -4.42 14.82 -21.25
CA ILE A 491 -3.63 15.92 -21.81
C ILE A 491 -2.16 15.74 -21.42
N ASP A 492 -1.32 15.45 -22.42
CA ASP A 492 0.13 15.41 -22.31
C ASP A 492 0.81 15.91 -23.61
N PRO A 493 1.78 16.84 -23.56
CA PRO A 493 2.05 17.72 -22.42
C PRO A 493 0.93 18.77 -22.26
N GLY A 494 0.72 19.27 -21.04
CA GLY A 494 -0.17 20.39 -20.80
C GLY A 494 -0.68 20.48 -19.36
N LEU A 495 -1.94 20.92 -19.25
CA LEU A 495 -2.66 21.09 -18.00
C LEU A 495 -3.73 20.00 -17.89
N PRO A 496 -3.45 18.88 -17.23
CA PRO A 496 -4.43 17.81 -17.07
C PRO A 496 -5.60 18.26 -16.18
N SER A 497 -6.62 17.43 -16.14
CA SER A 497 -7.80 17.58 -15.30
C SER A 497 -8.14 16.22 -14.70
N ALA A 498 -8.63 16.16 -13.47
CA ALA A 498 -9.06 14.89 -12.89
C ALA A 498 -10.48 14.49 -13.32
N GLN A 499 -10.76 13.19 -13.29
CA GLN A 499 -12.10 12.62 -13.45
C GLN A 499 -12.87 12.65 -12.13
N GLY A 500 -14.11 13.15 -12.17
CA GLY A 500 -14.95 13.34 -10.98
C GLY A 500 -15.06 14.82 -10.62
N THR A 501 -15.61 15.14 -9.45
CA THR A 501 -15.89 16.53 -9.05
C THR A 501 -14.79 17.16 -8.21
N ARG A 502 -14.83 18.49 -8.04
CA ARG A 502 -13.96 19.23 -7.12
C ARG A 502 -14.01 18.66 -5.69
N CYS A 503 -15.19 18.29 -5.21
CA CYS A 503 -15.35 17.79 -3.84
C CYS A 503 -14.94 16.32 -3.70
N HIS A 504 -14.91 15.56 -4.79
CA HIS A 504 -14.27 14.23 -4.83
C HIS A 504 -12.77 14.33 -4.56
N GLU A 505 -12.07 15.27 -5.22
CA GLU A 505 -10.65 15.56 -4.97
C GLU A 505 -10.37 15.97 -3.52
N LEU A 506 -11.22 16.82 -2.93
CA LEU A 506 -11.06 17.23 -1.53
C LEU A 506 -11.21 16.05 -0.56
N ALA A 507 -12.14 15.15 -0.83
CA ALA A 507 -12.38 13.99 0.02
C ALA A 507 -11.16 13.05 0.10
N MET A 508 -10.34 12.98 -0.96
CA MET A 508 -9.12 12.16 -0.97
C MET A 508 -8.13 12.56 0.14
N TYR A 509 -8.02 13.85 0.48
CA TYR A 509 -7.13 14.32 1.56
C TYR A 509 -7.55 13.84 2.97
N VAL A 510 -8.79 13.38 3.12
CA VAL A 510 -9.27 12.76 4.36
C VAL A 510 -9.22 11.24 4.25
N ILE A 511 -9.63 10.68 3.12
CA ILE A 511 -9.80 9.23 2.96
C ILE A 511 -8.45 8.53 2.78
N TYR A 512 -7.60 9.02 1.88
CA TYR A 512 -6.33 8.37 1.57
C TYR A 512 -5.27 8.60 2.65
N ASP A 513 -4.54 7.54 2.97
CA ASP A 513 -3.42 7.61 3.91
C ASP A 513 -2.14 8.08 3.19
N GLN A 514 -1.86 9.38 3.28
CA GLN A 514 -0.78 10.02 2.54
C GLN A 514 0.04 10.96 3.45
N PRO A 515 0.98 10.44 4.29
CA PRO A 515 1.75 11.28 5.21
C PRO A 515 2.47 12.45 4.52
N LEU A 516 2.85 12.30 3.25
CA LEU A 516 3.25 13.38 2.36
C LEU A 516 2.23 13.51 1.21
N ALA A 517 1.23 14.38 1.34
CA ALA A 517 0.21 14.57 0.30
C ALA A 517 0.63 15.66 -0.70
N MET A 518 0.48 15.41 -2.00
CA MET A 518 0.72 16.46 -3.00
C MET A 518 -0.49 17.40 -3.13
N LEU A 519 -0.23 18.61 -3.59
CA LEU A 519 -1.15 19.47 -4.31
C LEU A 519 -0.67 19.48 -5.76
N SER A 520 -1.31 18.66 -6.61
CA SER A 520 -0.84 18.38 -7.96
C SER A 520 -1.05 19.51 -8.98
N ASP A 521 -1.98 20.43 -8.73
CA ASP A 521 -2.30 21.50 -9.68
C ASP A 521 -1.38 22.73 -9.53
N SER A 522 -1.45 23.64 -10.49
CA SER A 522 -0.69 24.88 -10.52
C SER A 522 -1.10 25.82 -9.38
N PRO A 523 -0.13 26.52 -8.75
CA PRO A 523 -0.40 27.64 -7.85
C PRO A 523 -1.43 28.65 -8.37
N ILE A 524 -1.44 28.91 -9.68
CA ILE A 524 -2.40 29.82 -10.31
C ILE A 524 -3.84 29.29 -10.19
N ALA A 525 -4.06 27.99 -10.37
CA ALA A 525 -5.38 27.40 -10.25
C ALA A 525 -5.88 27.48 -8.80
N TYR A 526 -5.02 27.16 -7.84
CA TYR A 526 -5.34 27.24 -6.41
C TYR A 526 -5.63 28.67 -5.93
N MET A 527 -4.86 29.66 -6.37
CA MET A 527 -5.05 31.06 -5.96
C MET A 527 -6.36 31.70 -6.44
N LYS A 528 -7.09 31.05 -7.35
CA LYS A 528 -8.44 31.46 -7.76
C LYS A 528 -9.52 30.97 -6.80
N GLU A 529 -9.17 30.10 -5.86
CA GLU A 529 -10.10 29.27 -5.08
C GLU A 529 -9.81 29.38 -3.57
N ASP A 530 -9.87 30.59 -3.01
CA ASP A 530 -9.55 30.84 -1.60
C ASP A 530 -10.36 29.95 -0.63
N THR A 531 -11.64 29.69 -0.94
CA THR A 531 -12.48 28.80 -0.14
C THR A 531 -11.95 27.37 -0.07
N ILE A 532 -11.50 26.83 -1.20
CA ILE A 532 -10.88 25.50 -1.29
C ILE A 532 -9.53 25.50 -0.59
N MET A 533 -8.75 26.57 -0.74
CA MET A 533 -7.46 26.69 -0.06
C MET A 533 -7.59 26.79 1.46
N ARG A 534 -8.68 27.31 2.01
CA ARG A 534 -8.95 27.21 3.46
C ARG A 534 -8.99 25.76 3.93
N PHE A 535 -9.67 24.87 3.18
CA PHE A 535 -9.68 23.44 3.47
C PHE A 535 -8.31 22.80 3.26
N LEU A 536 -7.70 22.97 2.09
CA LEU A 536 -6.42 22.32 1.74
C LEU A 536 -5.27 22.76 2.65
N SER A 537 -5.31 23.98 3.18
CA SER A 537 -4.31 24.45 4.16
C SER A 537 -4.55 23.86 5.55
N ALA A 538 -5.80 23.57 5.91
CA ALA A 538 -6.18 23.11 7.25
C ALA A 538 -6.16 21.58 7.41
N VAL A 539 -6.44 20.82 6.35
CA VAL A 539 -6.50 19.35 6.38
C VAL A 539 -5.10 18.77 6.69
N PRO A 540 -4.97 17.93 7.74
CA PRO A 540 -3.71 17.29 8.09
C PRO A 540 -3.50 16.04 7.23
N THR A 541 -2.26 15.53 7.22
CA THR A 541 -1.91 14.29 6.51
C THR A 541 -1.71 13.09 7.43
N VAL A 542 -1.77 13.32 8.74
CA VAL A 542 -1.73 12.28 9.78
C VAL A 542 -2.76 12.59 10.86
N TYR A 543 -3.40 11.53 11.35
CA TYR A 543 -4.55 11.64 12.26
C TYR A 543 -4.28 10.86 13.55
N ASP A 544 -4.99 11.25 14.60
CA ASP A 544 -4.90 10.62 15.93
C ASP A 544 -5.98 9.53 16.10
N GLU A 545 -7.07 9.60 15.33
CA GLU A 545 -8.20 8.68 15.37
C GLU A 545 -8.91 8.64 14.01
N GLU A 546 -9.45 7.48 13.66
CA GLU A 546 -10.13 7.24 12.38
C GLU A 546 -11.42 6.45 12.61
N LYS A 547 -12.48 6.79 11.88
CA LYS A 547 -13.79 6.14 11.93
C LYS A 547 -14.36 6.00 10.53
N ALA A 548 -14.62 4.78 10.10
CA ALA A 548 -15.42 4.52 8.92
C ALA A 548 -16.91 4.74 9.26
N LEU A 549 -17.54 5.74 8.64
CA LEU A 549 -18.94 6.09 8.89
C LEU A 549 -19.87 5.30 7.97
N SER A 550 -19.53 5.23 6.69
CA SER A 550 -20.26 4.50 5.66
C SER A 550 -19.27 3.98 4.63
N ALA A 551 -19.47 2.76 4.14
CA ALA A 551 -18.60 2.18 3.13
C ALA A 551 -19.36 1.12 2.33
N LYS A 552 -19.07 1.08 1.03
CA LYS A 552 -19.45 -0.03 0.16
C LYS A 552 -18.40 -0.19 -0.93
N LEU A 553 -17.72 -1.33 -0.94
CA LEU A 553 -16.60 -1.65 -1.83
C LEU A 553 -16.95 -1.33 -3.29
N GLY A 554 -16.15 -0.48 -3.94
CA GLY A 554 -16.35 -0.13 -5.35
C GLY A 554 -17.51 0.84 -5.62
N GLU A 555 -18.19 1.32 -4.57
CA GLU A 555 -19.33 2.24 -4.70
C GLU A 555 -19.10 3.57 -4.00
N GLN A 556 -18.83 3.57 -2.70
CA GLN A 556 -18.63 4.79 -1.93
C GLN A 556 -17.84 4.56 -0.64
N VAL A 557 -17.19 5.62 -0.17
CA VAL A 557 -16.48 5.68 1.11
C VAL A 557 -16.84 6.98 1.83
N VAL A 558 -17.12 6.89 3.14
CA VAL A 558 -17.22 8.04 4.05
C VAL A 558 -16.43 7.74 5.33
N MET A 559 -15.44 8.58 5.63
CA MET A 559 -14.60 8.47 6.82
C MET A 559 -14.56 9.78 7.59
N ALA A 560 -14.50 9.68 8.92
CA ALA A 560 -14.15 10.76 9.82
C ALA A 560 -12.78 10.48 10.44
N LYS A 561 -11.86 11.43 10.37
CA LYS A 561 -10.54 11.35 11.01
C LYS A 561 -10.31 12.57 11.89
N ARG A 562 -9.70 12.39 13.07
CA ARG A 562 -9.48 13.47 14.06
C ARG A 562 -8.01 13.85 14.14
N LYS A 563 -7.74 15.14 14.25
CA LYS A 563 -6.43 15.68 14.63
C LYS A 563 -6.59 16.71 15.74
N GLY A 564 -5.99 16.46 16.90
CA GLY A 564 -6.25 17.26 18.10
C GLY A 564 -7.74 17.29 18.41
N ASN A 565 -8.33 18.48 18.42
CA ASN A 565 -9.76 18.68 18.67
C ASN A 565 -10.60 18.88 17.40
N THR A 566 -9.98 18.84 16.22
CA THR A 566 -10.66 19.05 14.94
C THR A 566 -10.92 17.72 14.26
N TRP A 567 -12.15 17.54 13.78
CA TRP A 567 -12.53 16.40 12.96
C TRP A 567 -12.60 16.82 11.50
N PHE A 568 -12.19 15.90 10.63
CA PHE A 568 -12.27 16.00 9.19
C PHE A 568 -13.12 14.84 8.69
N VAL A 569 -14.12 15.12 7.86
CA VAL A 569 -14.96 14.07 7.25
C VAL A 569 -14.82 14.18 5.74
N GLY A 570 -14.47 13.09 5.09
CA GLY A 570 -14.43 12.99 3.63
C GLY A 570 -15.39 11.92 3.15
N GLY A 571 -16.10 12.20 2.07
CA GLY A 571 -16.93 11.21 1.38
C GLY A 571 -16.76 11.30 -0.12
N MET A 572 -16.63 10.16 -0.79
CA MET A 572 -16.52 10.10 -2.25
C MET A 572 -17.23 8.87 -2.82
N GLY A 573 -17.80 9.02 -4.01
CA GLY A 573 -18.55 7.98 -4.71
C GLY A 573 -17.98 7.65 -6.09
N ASN A 574 -18.36 6.49 -6.61
CA ASN A 574 -18.09 6.07 -7.97
C ASN A 574 -18.93 6.86 -9.00
N TRP A 575 -19.06 6.38 -10.25
CA TRP A 575 -19.83 7.08 -11.28
C TRP A 575 -21.36 7.11 -11.10
N ASN A 576 -21.91 6.51 -10.04
CA ASN A 576 -23.31 6.68 -9.66
C ASN A 576 -23.48 7.90 -8.75
N GLU A 577 -24.70 8.43 -8.70
CA GLU A 577 -25.06 9.37 -7.63
C GLU A 577 -25.27 8.62 -6.32
N HIS A 578 -24.87 9.22 -5.22
CA HIS A 578 -25.00 8.62 -3.90
C HIS A 578 -25.68 9.59 -2.95
N LYS A 579 -26.46 9.04 -2.03
CA LYS A 579 -27.03 9.78 -0.90
C LYS A 579 -26.56 9.13 0.38
N VAL A 580 -25.93 9.91 1.24
CA VAL A 580 -25.39 9.42 2.51
C VAL A 580 -25.87 10.29 3.66
N ASN A 581 -26.04 9.67 4.82
CA ASN A 581 -26.30 10.36 6.07
C ASN A 581 -25.01 10.34 6.89
N VAL A 582 -24.43 11.52 7.11
CA VAL A 582 -23.28 11.68 7.99
C VAL A 582 -23.80 11.80 9.43
N ASP A 583 -23.68 10.72 10.18
CA ASP A 583 -23.99 10.69 11.61
C ASP A 583 -22.79 11.21 12.41
N PHE A 584 -23.00 12.31 13.14
CA PHE A 584 -21.97 12.94 13.97
C PHE A 584 -21.87 12.35 15.39
N SER A 585 -22.46 11.18 15.65
CA SER A 585 -22.39 10.47 16.95
C SER A 585 -20.99 10.20 17.48
N PHE A 586 -19.95 10.38 16.66
CA PHE A 586 -18.55 10.32 17.08
C PHE A 586 -18.05 11.58 17.81
N LEU A 587 -18.79 12.69 17.79
CA LEU A 587 -18.46 13.93 18.50
C LEU A 587 -18.71 13.79 20.01
N GLN A 588 -18.11 14.68 20.81
CA GLN A 588 -18.25 14.61 22.26
C GLN A 588 -19.68 14.98 22.71
N PRO A 589 -20.24 14.26 23.71
CA PRO A 589 -21.55 14.57 24.27
C PRO A 589 -21.61 15.95 24.90
N GLY A 590 -22.71 16.68 24.63
CA GLY A 590 -23.00 17.98 25.23
C GLY A 590 -22.26 19.17 24.60
N GLN A 591 -21.34 18.93 23.67
CA GLN A 591 -20.61 19.98 22.96
C GLN A 591 -21.26 20.34 21.62
N GLN A 592 -21.27 21.63 21.29
CA GLN A 592 -21.61 22.14 19.96
C GLN A 592 -20.33 22.38 19.18
N TYR A 593 -20.37 22.17 17.87
CA TYR A 593 -19.25 22.32 16.97
C TYR A 593 -19.66 23.16 15.76
N GLN A 594 -18.73 23.89 15.19
CA GLN A 594 -18.89 24.56 13.89
C GLN A 594 -18.39 23.63 12.78
N ALA A 595 -19.27 23.27 11.84
CA ALA A 595 -18.94 22.44 10.69
C ALA A 595 -18.91 23.27 9.40
N GLU A 596 -17.76 23.34 8.75
CA GLU A 596 -17.56 23.89 7.41
C GLU A 596 -17.70 22.77 6.37
N ILE A 597 -18.68 22.87 5.49
CA ILE A 597 -19.07 21.80 4.56
C ILE A 597 -18.80 22.25 3.13
N TYR A 598 -18.03 21.44 2.42
CA TYR A 598 -17.72 21.53 1.00
C TYR A 598 -18.40 20.35 0.32
N SER A 599 -19.42 20.59 -0.51
CA SER A 599 -20.16 19.52 -1.17
C SER A 599 -20.38 19.84 -2.64
N ASP A 600 -20.65 18.83 -3.46
CA ASP A 600 -21.07 19.03 -4.84
C ASP A 600 -22.24 20.03 -4.92
N ALA A 601 -22.18 20.95 -5.89
CA ALA A 601 -23.31 21.81 -6.21
C ALA A 601 -24.40 21.02 -6.97
N PRO A 602 -25.68 21.49 -6.98
CA PRO A 602 -26.74 20.81 -7.71
C PRO A 602 -26.46 20.55 -9.21
N ASN A 603 -25.63 21.38 -9.85
CA ASN A 603 -25.23 21.26 -11.25
C ASN A 603 -23.89 20.51 -11.46
N ALA A 604 -23.30 19.89 -10.42
CA ALA A 604 -21.98 19.25 -10.50
C ALA A 604 -21.90 18.07 -11.50
N ASN A 605 -23.03 17.45 -11.82
CA ASN A 605 -23.12 16.43 -12.87
C ASN A 605 -22.83 16.96 -14.28
N THR A 606 -22.96 18.28 -14.48
CA THR A 606 -22.70 18.95 -15.76
C THR A 606 -21.40 19.75 -15.69
N ASP A 607 -21.20 20.48 -14.59
CA ASP A 607 -19.97 21.21 -14.29
C ASP A 607 -19.28 20.59 -13.07
N ALA A 608 -18.36 19.68 -13.31
CA ALA A 608 -17.63 18.97 -12.25
C ALA A 608 -16.79 19.88 -11.34
N THR A 609 -16.57 21.15 -11.70
CA THR A 609 -15.89 22.12 -10.83
C THR A 609 -16.84 22.79 -9.82
N ALA A 610 -18.14 22.73 -10.05
CA ALA A 610 -19.14 23.41 -9.24
C ALA A 610 -19.30 22.75 -7.86
N TYR A 611 -19.08 23.55 -6.81
CA TYR A 611 -19.25 23.15 -5.42
C TYR A 611 -20.08 24.18 -4.64
N SER A 612 -20.59 23.75 -3.49
CA SER A 612 -21.23 24.60 -2.49
C SER A 612 -20.41 24.61 -1.21
N TYR A 613 -20.36 25.76 -0.56
CA TYR A 613 -19.75 25.94 0.77
C TYR A 613 -20.80 26.48 1.72
N LYS A 614 -20.90 25.88 2.92
CA LYS A 614 -21.74 26.41 4.00
C LYS A 614 -21.15 26.06 5.36
N THR A 615 -21.52 26.85 6.36
CA THR A 615 -21.17 26.60 7.76
C THR A 615 -22.42 26.38 8.57
N ILE A 616 -22.45 25.33 9.40
CA ILE A 616 -23.57 25.02 10.28
C ILE A 616 -23.07 24.66 11.69
N VAL A 617 -23.95 24.73 12.69
CA VAL A 617 -23.69 24.19 14.03
C VAL A 617 -24.16 22.74 14.10
N VAL A 618 -23.32 21.85 14.61
CA VAL A 618 -23.60 20.42 14.78
C VAL A 618 -23.24 19.95 16.19
N ASN A 619 -23.78 18.81 16.59
CA ASN A 619 -23.39 18.09 17.81
C ASN A 619 -23.52 16.59 17.59
N GLN A 620 -23.28 15.77 18.62
CA GLN A 620 -23.31 14.31 18.48
C GLN A 620 -24.65 13.73 17.98
N LYS A 621 -25.75 14.49 18.11
CA LYS A 621 -27.09 14.04 17.68
C LYS A 621 -27.42 14.47 16.25
N THR A 622 -26.57 15.28 15.64
CA THR A 622 -26.77 15.75 14.27
C THR A 622 -26.58 14.59 13.30
N VAL A 623 -27.51 14.45 12.35
CA VAL A 623 -27.37 13.60 11.18
C VAL A 623 -27.57 14.48 9.96
N LEU A 624 -26.55 14.59 9.11
CA LEU A 624 -26.56 15.47 7.94
C LEU A 624 -26.72 14.65 6.65
N PRO A 625 -27.83 14.79 5.91
CA PRO A 625 -27.95 14.21 4.59
C PRO A 625 -27.07 14.98 3.59
N ILE A 626 -26.31 14.24 2.78
CA ILE A 626 -25.47 14.77 1.70
C ILE A 626 -25.75 13.98 0.42
N ASN A 627 -25.94 14.70 -0.68
CA ASN A 627 -26.00 14.13 -2.03
C ASN A 627 -24.62 14.29 -2.67
N MET A 628 -24.09 13.22 -3.26
CA MET A 628 -22.89 13.23 -4.09
C MET A 628 -23.31 13.08 -5.56
N ALA A 629 -22.76 13.93 -6.42
CA ALA A 629 -22.94 13.82 -7.87
C ALA A 629 -22.25 12.55 -8.41
N LYS A 630 -22.38 12.28 -9.71
CA LYS A 630 -21.66 11.18 -10.38
C LYS A 630 -20.15 11.44 -10.33
N GLY A 631 -19.40 10.52 -9.73
CA GLY A 631 -17.98 10.73 -9.45
C GLY A 631 -17.75 11.87 -8.45
N GLY A 632 -18.74 12.11 -7.59
CA GLY A 632 -18.82 13.22 -6.68
C GLY A 632 -18.26 12.93 -5.29
N GLY A 633 -18.40 13.91 -4.42
CA GLY A 633 -17.92 13.83 -3.05
C GLY A 633 -18.25 15.04 -2.18
N PHE A 634 -17.70 15.03 -0.97
CA PHE A 634 -17.75 16.14 -0.02
C PHE A 634 -16.58 16.07 0.97
N ALA A 635 -16.25 17.21 1.54
CA ALA A 635 -15.33 17.34 2.67
C ALA A 635 -15.93 18.24 3.75
N ILE A 636 -15.67 17.93 5.02
CA ILE A 636 -16.16 18.69 6.17
C ILE A 636 -15.02 18.90 7.15
N VAL A 637 -14.88 20.13 7.65
CA VAL A 637 -14.02 20.44 8.80
C VAL A 637 -14.90 20.81 9.98
N ILE A 638 -14.66 20.20 11.14
CA ILE A 638 -15.49 20.36 12.32
C ILE A 638 -14.62 20.86 13.47
N HIS A 639 -14.87 22.09 13.90
CA HIS A 639 -14.16 22.77 14.97
C HIS A 639 -14.99 22.79 16.26
N PRO A 640 -14.36 22.60 17.43
CA PRO A 640 -15.01 22.61 18.75
C PRO A 640 -15.59 23.95 19.16
#